data_AF-A0A142YCW0-F1
#
_entry.id   AF-A0A142YCW0-F1
#
_cell.length_a   1.000
_cell.length_b   1.000
_cell.length_c   1.000
_cell.angle_alpha   90.00
_cell.angle_beta   90.00
_cell.angle_gamma   90.00
#
_symmetry.space_group_name_H-M   'P 1'
#
loop_
_entity.id
_entity.type
_entity.pdbx_description
1 polymer ?
#
loop_
_entity_poly.entity_id
_entity_poly.type
_entity_poly.pdbx_seq_one_letter_code
_entity_poly.pdbx_strand_id
1 'polypeptide(L)'
;MSHSHVEAPDVTTRSEGEPPLEAINGWIEHAAHYLPSQGPISVFVHHNTLHAFEDEPFGRAVIQAKAMFGSEPYLSEEHFRRELARGRILQEDLAWALMEELGDEADRLIGFMGTRYHLRLAMLEHPLRLGTDAELRWVIAETDALHRFRSETPPEVRQRLVDQNRRWIMREYAGGREAPGRSGRDVVDALLASREYRGSRVEQWSAATWEAFTLTLLWRICHLGAHGVRPSGAVPPAPIRHRDHVLAASGYDTDLSVHEVLIRFTGPFLDQGFAAWELPGRDAGYFRAFLDLNRDARPMAEWLRPLPAELRRIEAAGLSPLASIAESLRLLGVSAAEAPKYIQSTLLALRGWAGVVWQMETNAEWAARPAPPGTLVEYLAVRLILERLAVGWAAEDFLGRRVPLNEMRRVLASSHPKPPRTSVDRRAYLLFQLAQVRGWGPMELARLSKSEWSRLVTEIESFDGLERRRVYQLAYERRYQVQALRALLAHHPTPRGDADGPARFQVVCCLDEREESLRRHLEEVEPRCETFGMAGFFGVAMYYRGVAEAQFRPLCPVNVKPKIFVCEEPIRSLTGASRFQQSLRRGLGSLAYRIHMGSRTFLGGIVTGLLGAFAAVPLLTRVLLPRETARARRLLNRIVTPQLTQLRLERGSPEPGPENGHLGYSVAEMADIVGGGLRAIGLTDPGLFSPLILILGHGSSSLNNPQGAAYDCGACGGSRGGRTPGPSPRWPTTRECGRPWKGTGRRSPTTPISSAGSTTPATTRSAGSSSTGSRSRMKTFSTRRSPPLTWRESATRTSAAGGSSRRRCRRRSRRRSDTSRGGRGTCRRPAPS
;
A
#
# COMPACT_ATOMS: atom_id res chain seq x y z
N MET A 1 -25.58 -62.44 7.12
CA MET A 1 -25.51 -62.98 8.48
C MET A 1 -24.04 -63.18 8.83
N SER A 2 -23.64 -62.57 9.93
CA SER A 2 -22.40 -62.67 10.75
C SER A 2 -20.98 -62.67 10.14
N HIS A 3 -20.11 -62.04 10.96
CA HIS A 3 -18.63 -62.03 10.98
C HIS A 3 -17.96 -61.14 9.93
N SER A 4 -17.05 -60.20 10.23
CA SER A 4 -16.30 -59.88 11.46
C SER A 4 -15.63 -58.52 11.22
N HIS A 5 -15.83 -57.55 12.12
CA HIS A 5 -15.08 -56.30 12.12
C HIS A 5 -13.66 -56.57 12.63
N VAL A 6 -12.67 -56.39 11.76
CA VAL A 6 -11.26 -56.27 12.14
C VAL A 6 -11.03 -54.79 12.43
N GLU A 7 -10.82 -54.44 13.69
CA GLU A 7 -10.35 -53.12 14.11
C GLU A 7 -8.96 -52.86 13.51
N ALA A 8 -8.85 -51.77 12.74
CA ALA A 8 -7.56 -51.19 12.40
C ALA A 8 -6.98 -50.49 13.64
N PRO A 9 -5.67 -50.59 13.91
CA PRO A 9 -5.08 -50.00 15.09
C PRO A 9 -5.10 -48.47 15.00
N ASP A 10 -5.70 -47.84 16.01
CA ASP A 10 -5.67 -46.41 16.27
C ASP A 10 -4.21 -45.98 16.57
N VAL A 11 -3.53 -45.47 15.54
CA VAL A 11 -2.22 -44.83 15.69
C VAL A 11 -2.45 -43.38 16.11
N THR A 12 -2.77 -43.18 17.39
CA THR A 12 -2.69 -41.86 18.04
C THR A 12 -1.92 -41.94 19.34
N THR A 13 -0.64 -42.34 19.27
CA THR A 13 0.34 -41.92 20.27
C THR A 13 0.62 -40.43 20.09
N ARG A 14 -0.28 -39.58 20.61
CA ARG A 14 -0.06 -38.13 20.73
C ARG A 14 1.16 -37.91 21.61
N SER A 15 2.27 -37.43 21.04
CA SER A 15 3.39 -36.97 21.84
C SER A 15 2.99 -35.69 22.56
N GLU A 16 3.21 -35.63 23.88
CA GLU A 16 3.03 -34.42 24.69
C GLU A 16 3.80 -33.25 24.03
N GLY A 17 3.08 -32.27 23.48
CA GLY A 17 3.67 -31.05 22.89
C GLY A 17 3.30 -30.74 21.44
N GLU A 18 2.60 -31.62 20.72
CA GLU A 18 2.11 -31.28 19.37
C GLU A 18 0.87 -30.37 19.43
N PRO A 19 0.84 -29.25 18.68
CA PRO A 19 -0.33 -28.39 18.64
C PRO A 19 -1.49 -29.09 17.91
N PRO A 20 -2.74 -28.98 18.40
CA PRO A 20 -3.91 -29.50 17.70
C PRO A 20 -4.02 -28.94 16.28
N LEU A 21 -4.47 -29.75 15.32
CA LEU A 21 -4.63 -29.32 13.92
C LEU A 21 -5.58 -28.10 13.80
N GLU A 22 -6.60 -28.03 14.65
CA GLU A 22 -7.52 -26.90 14.75
C GLU A 22 -6.80 -25.59 15.14
N ALA A 23 -5.83 -25.67 16.05
CA ALA A 23 -5.03 -24.52 16.46
C ALA A 23 -4.14 -24.03 15.30
N ILE A 24 -3.53 -24.95 14.55
CA ILE A 24 -2.75 -24.62 13.35
C ILE A 24 -3.63 -23.90 12.32
N ASN A 25 -4.83 -24.42 12.06
CA ASN A 25 -5.75 -23.78 11.12
C ASN A 25 -6.12 -22.36 11.58
N GLY A 26 -6.46 -22.18 12.86
CA GLY A 26 -6.74 -20.86 13.43
C GLY A 26 -5.56 -19.88 13.34
N TRP A 27 -4.32 -20.37 13.46
CA TRP A 27 -3.12 -19.54 13.26
C TRP A 27 -2.92 -19.14 11.80
N ILE A 28 -3.25 -20.01 10.84
CA ILE A 28 -3.19 -19.70 9.41
C ILE A 28 -4.25 -18.64 9.06
N GLU A 29 -5.47 -18.79 9.55
CA GLU A 29 -6.55 -17.80 9.37
C GLU A 29 -6.17 -16.44 9.98
N HIS A 30 -5.58 -16.43 11.19
CA HIS A 30 -5.08 -15.21 11.79
C HIS A 30 -3.93 -14.59 10.97
N ALA A 31 -3.00 -15.41 10.46
CA ALA A 31 -1.92 -14.93 9.61
C ALA A 31 -2.42 -14.37 8.26
N ALA A 32 -3.52 -14.92 7.72
CA ALA A 32 -4.15 -14.46 6.49
C ALA A 32 -4.64 -12.99 6.59
N HIS A 33 -4.97 -12.53 7.80
CA HIS A 33 -5.32 -11.13 8.06
C HIS A 33 -4.18 -10.14 7.75
N TYR A 34 -2.91 -10.58 7.73
CA TYR A 34 -1.77 -9.74 7.39
C TYR A 34 -1.38 -9.82 5.91
N LEU A 35 -2.06 -10.68 5.12
CA LEU A 35 -1.77 -10.84 3.69
C LEU A 35 -2.41 -9.70 2.88
N PRO A 36 -1.74 -9.24 1.80
CA PRO A 36 -2.32 -8.21 0.95
C PRO A 36 -3.57 -8.74 0.24
N SER A 37 -4.70 -8.04 0.37
CA SER A 37 -5.96 -8.34 -0.30
C SER A 37 -6.02 -7.80 -1.75
N GLN A 38 -4.93 -7.98 -2.50
CA GLN A 38 -4.84 -7.49 -3.88
C GLN A 38 -5.47 -8.51 -4.84
N GLY A 39 -6.58 -8.11 -5.47
CA GLY A 39 -7.23 -8.87 -6.53
C GLY A 39 -6.43 -8.91 -7.83
N PRO A 40 -6.88 -9.70 -8.82
CA PRO A 40 -6.34 -9.67 -10.18
C PRO A 40 -6.35 -8.24 -10.73
N ILE A 41 -5.38 -7.91 -11.61
CA ILE A 41 -5.17 -6.56 -12.16
C ILE A 41 -6.42 -5.94 -12.84
N SER A 42 -7.38 -6.78 -13.24
CA SER A 42 -8.66 -6.35 -13.82
C SER A 42 -9.62 -5.72 -12.82
N VAL A 43 -9.33 -5.78 -11.52
CA VAL A 43 -10.11 -5.18 -10.43
C VAL A 43 -9.18 -4.25 -9.66
N PHE A 44 -9.67 -3.04 -9.38
CA PHE A 44 -8.94 -2.09 -8.55
C PHE A 44 -9.88 -1.47 -7.52
N VAL A 45 -9.53 -1.66 -6.25
CA VAL A 45 -10.10 -0.93 -5.13
C VAL A 45 -8.91 -0.52 -4.27
N HIS A 46 -8.87 0.75 -3.87
CA HIS A 46 -7.86 1.19 -2.92
C HIS A 46 -8.06 0.41 -1.61
N HIS A 47 -7.06 -0.38 -1.23
CA HIS A 47 -7.07 -1.11 0.02
C HIS A 47 -6.02 -0.52 0.95
N ASN A 48 -6.38 -0.36 2.22
CA ASN A 48 -5.44 0.06 3.24
C ASN A 48 -4.37 -1.03 3.43
N THR A 49 -3.14 -0.77 3.01
CA THR A 49 -2.02 -1.71 3.20
C THR A 49 -1.67 -1.91 4.67
N LEU A 50 -2.19 -1.06 5.56
CA LEU A 50 -2.05 -1.15 7.01
C LEU A 50 -3.33 -1.63 7.70
N HIS A 51 -4.27 -2.26 6.98
CA HIS A 51 -5.56 -2.72 7.55
C HIS A 51 -5.39 -3.57 8.82
N ALA A 52 -4.35 -4.41 8.86
CA ALA A 52 -4.03 -5.23 10.03
C ALA A 52 -3.50 -4.44 11.25
N PHE A 53 -3.36 -3.12 11.13
CA PHE A 53 -2.86 -2.21 12.16
C PHE A 53 -3.81 -1.01 12.37
N GLU A 54 -5.08 -1.12 11.95
CA GLU A 54 -6.05 -0.01 12.04
C GLU A 54 -6.37 0.40 13.48
N ASP A 55 -6.19 -0.50 14.44
CA ASP A 55 -6.38 -0.24 15.87
C ASP A 55 -5.18 0.50 16.52
N GLU A 56 -4.07 0.65 15.79
CA GLU A 56 -2.85 1.29 16.28
C GLU A 56 -2.72 2.74 15.78
N PRO A 57 -2.13 3.66 16.58
CA PRO A 57 -1.77 4.98 16.09
C PRO A 57 -0.86 4.87 14.86
N PHE A 58 -1.09 5.68 13.83
CA PHE A 58 -0.40 5.58 12.52
C PHE A 58 1.12 5.44 12.63
N GLY A 59 1.76 6.25 13.48
CA GLY A 59 3.22 6.19 13.70
C GLY A 59 3.70 4.84 14.25
N ARG A 60 2.92 4.18 15.10
CA ARG A 60 3.23 2.81 15.57
C ARG A 60 2.89 1.76 14.52
N ALA A 61 1.76 1.91 13.84
CA ALA A 61 1.32 1.01 12.78
C ALA A 61 2.38 0.86 11.68
N VAL A 62 2.96 1.97 11.19
CA VAL A 62 3.99 1.92 10.14
C VAL A 62 5.30 1.29 10.61
N ILE A 63 5.67 1.45 11.88
CA ILE A 63 6.87 0.82 12.47
C ILE A 63 6.67 -0.68 12.66
N GLN A 64 5.49 -1.10 13.14
CA GLN A 64 5.14 -2.52 13.23
C GLN A 64 5.08 -3.16 11.83
N ALA A 65 4.49 -2.47 10.85
CA ALA A 65 4.46 -2.90 9.46
C ALA A 65 5.87 -3.00 8.85
N LYS A 66 6.81 -2.09 9.18
CA LYS A 66 8.23 -2.21 8.82
C LYS A 66 8.83 -3.51 9.37
N ALA A 67 8.64 -3.78 10.65
CA ALA A 67 9.18 -4.97 11.30
C ALA A 67 8.60 -6.27 10.69
N MET A 68 7.33 -6.24 10.30
CA MET A 68 6.63 -7.40 9.75
C MET A 68 6.91 -7.64 8.25
N PHE A 69 6.81 -6.60 7.43
CA PHE A 69 6.90 -6.72 5.97
C PHE A 69 8.29 -6.40 5.41
N GLY A 70 9.21 -5.87 6.23
CA GLY A 70 10.52 -5.40 5.79
C GLY A 70 10.44 -4.22 4.82
N SER A 71 9.41 -3.38 4.95
CA SER A 71 9.19 -2.18 4.12
C SER A 71 9.73 -0.93 4.82
N GLU A 72 10.02 0.14 4.06
CA GLU A 72 10.40 1.42 4.65
C GLU A 72 9.16 2.29 4.94
N PRO A 73 8.94 2.72 6.19
CA PRO A 73 7.71 3.44 6.57
C PRO A 73 7.74 4.91 6.18
N TYR A 74 8.93 5.47 5.92
CA TYR A 74 9.15 6.85 5.58
C TYR A 74 10.17 6.95 4.44
N LEU A 75 10.14 8.07 3.71
CA LEU A 75 11.16 8.41 2.73
C LEU A 75 12.55 8.45 3.38
N SER A 76 13.60 8.21 2.60
CA SER A 76 14.99 8.31 3.08
C SER A 76 15.28 9.71 3.65
N GLU A 77 16.18 9.81 4.65
CA GLU A 77 16.62 11.12 5.17
C GLU A 77 17.18 12.02 4.06
N GLU A 78 17.91 11.46 3.09
CA GLU A 78 18.44 12.23 1.96
C GLU A 78 17.32 12.88 1.14
N HIS A 79 16.21 12.16 0.92
CA HIS A 79 15.04 12.73 0.27
C HIS A 79 14.51 13.92 1.05
N PHE A 80 14.26 13.79 2.35
CA PHE A 80 13.79 14.91 3.16
C PHE A 80 14.77 16.09 3.21
N ARG A 81 16.07 15.84 3.19
CA ARG A 81 17.07 16.92 3.10
C ARG A 81 17.01 17.65 1.76
N ARG A 82 16.75 16.97 0.64
CA ARG A 82 16.47 17.64 -0.65
C ARG A 82 15.20 18.48 -0.56
N GLU A 83 14.18 17.99 0.15
CA GLU A 83 12.93 18.73 0.40
C GLU A 83 13.17 19.99 1.25
N LEU A 84 14.05 19.92 2.23
CA LEU A 84 14.52 21.07 3.01
C LEU A 84 15.27 22.07 2.12
N ALA A 85 16.24 21.58 1.32
CA ALA A 85 17.04 22.43 0.44
C ALA A 85 16.22 23.16 -0.63
N ARG A 86 15.13 22.56 -1.14
CA ARG A 86 14.23 23.20 -2.11
C ARG A 86 13.13 24.06 -1.48
N GLY A 87 13.11 24.19 -0.15
CA GLY A 87 12.10 24.97 0.58
C GLY A 87 10.71 24.32 0.65
N ARG A 88 10.60 23.01 0.39
CA ARG A 88 9.38 22.24 0.62
C ARG A 88 9.19 21.89 2.10
N ILE A 89 10.29 21.76 2.84
CA ILE A 89 10.32 21.79 4.30
C ILE A 89 11.08 23.06 4.68
N LEU A 90 10.63 23.82 5.68
CA LEU A 90 11.39 24.94 6.23
C LEU A 90 12.01 24.57 7.59
N GLN A 91 13.04 25.32 7.99
CA GLN A 91 13.62 25.17 9.34
C GLN A 91 12.57 25.40 10.45
N GLU A 92 11.64 26.34 10.24
CA GLU A 92 10.50 26.57 11.15
C GLU A 92 9.57 25.35 11.28
N ASP A 93 9.42 24.56 10.20
CA ASP A 93 8.60 23.36 10.21
C ASP A 93 9.28 22.23 11.02
N LEU A 94 10.61 22.10 10.90
CA LEU A 94 11.41 21.15 11.69
C LEU A 94 11.42 21.52 13.17
N ALA A 95 11.68 22.79 13.48
CA ALA A 95 11.65 23.32 14.83
C ALA A 95 10.29 23.04 15.50
N TRP A 96 9.20 23.32 14.79
CA TRP A 96 7.85 23.03 15.29
C TRP A 96 7.61 21.54 15.51
N ALA A 97 7.92 20.70 14.51
CA ALA A 97 7.67 19.26 14.59
C ALA A 97 8.45 18.61 15.75
N LEU A 98 9.68 19.07 15.98
CA LEU A 98 10.50 18.60 17.08
C LEU A 98 10.00 19.09 18.44
N MET A 99 9.56 20.35 18.54
CA MET A 99 8.99 20.89 19.78
C MET A 99 7.70 20.17 20.16
N GLU A 100 6.83 19.89 19.19
CA GLU A 100 5.58 19.15 19.39
C GLU A 100 5.86 17.70 19.86
N GLU A 101 6.91 17.07 19.33
CA GLU A 101 7.28 15.70 19.71
C GLU A 101 7.89 15.62 21.11
N LEU A 102 8.78 16.56 21.44
CA LEU A 102 9.50 16.56 22.71
C LEU A 102 8.64 17.06 23.88
N GLY A 103 7.71 17.99 23.63
CA GLY A 103 6.91 18.62 24.69
C GLY A 103 7.79 19.16 25.82
N ASP A 104 7.46 18.83 27.06
CA ASP A 104 8.19 19.27 28.26
C ASP A 104 9.64 18.75 28.33
N GLU A 105 9.99 17.70 27.57
CA GLU A 105 11.35 17.16 27.53
C GLU A 105 12.29 17.96 26.62
N ALA A 106 11.79 18.98 25.91
CA ALA A 106 12.57 19.80 24.99
C ALA A 106 13.74 20.53 25.69
N ASP A 107 13.49 21.01 26.91
CA ASP A 107 14.45 21.78 27.72
C ASP A 107 15.37 20.90 28.58
N ARG A 108 15.21 19.58 28.51
CA ARG A 108 16.05 18.66 29.26
C ARG A 108 17.52 18.83 28.88
N LEU A 109 18.34 19.16 29.87
CA LEU A 109 19.78 19.39 29.70
C LEU A 109 20.56 18.09 29.49
N ILE A 110 21.45 18.10 28.51
CA ILE A 110 22.39 17.01 28.21
C ILE A 110 23.78 17.46 28.67
N GLY A 111 23.95 17.54 29.99
CA GLY A 111 25.11 18.20 30.60
C GLY A 111 25.19 19.66 30.14
N PHE A 112 26.38 20.13 29.79
CA PHE A 112 26.61 21.47 29.25
C PHE A 112 26.58 21.55 27.71
N MET A 113 26.20 20.46 27.03
CA MET A 113 26.13 20.38 25.55
C MET A 113 24.88 21.05 24.96
N GLY A 114 23.96 21.53 25.82
CA GLY A 114 22.69 22.15 25.45
C GLY A 114 21.49 21.32 25.88
N THR A 115 20.33 21.65 25.31
CA THR A 115 19.08 20.92 25.56
C THR A 115 18.88 19.80 24.53
N ARG A 116 18.00 18.86 24.88
CA ARG A 116 17.55 17.78 23.99
C ARG A 116 17.04 18.28 22.65
N TYR A 117 16.26 19.36 22.66
CA TYR A 117 15.78 20.04 21.45
C TYR A 117 16.94 20.47 20.54
N HIS A 118 17.92 21.20 21.05
CA HIS A 118 19.03 21.70 20.24
C HIS A 118 19.90 20.57 19.66
N LEU A 119 20.09 19.49 20.42
CA LEU A 119 20.82 18.31 19.93
C LEU A 119 20.09 17.65 18.76
N ARG A 120 18.81 17.32 18.95
CA ARG A 120 18.00 16.65 17.92
C ARG A 120 17.80 17.53 16.69
N LEU A 121 17.61 18.84 16.86
CA LEU A 121 17.50 19.77 15.75
C LEU A 121 18.77 19.77 14.90
N ALA A 122 19.96 19.81 15.53
CA ALA A 122 21.22 19.73 14.80
C ALA A 122 21.38 18.39 14.04
N MET A 123 20.87 17.28 14.58
CA MET A 123 20.86 16.00 13.87
C MET A 123 19.94 15.99 12.63
N LEU A 124 18.93 16.88 12.57
CA LEU A 124 18.04 17.06 11.43
C LEU A 124 18.57 18.10 10.43
N GLU A 125 19.20 19.17 10.89
CA GLU A 125 19.68 20.23 10.01
C GLU A 125 20.96 19.83 9.27
N HIS A 126 21.77 18.96 9.87
CA HIS A 126 23.08 18.59 9.33
C HIS A 126 23.12 17.13 8.88
N PRO A 127 23.68 16.84 7.69
CA PRO A 127 23.73 15.49 7.17
C PRO A 127 24.70 14.62 7.98
N LEU A 128 24.16 13.68 8.76
CA LEU A 128 24.97 12.71 9.48
C LEU A 128 25.26 11.52 8.57
N ARG A 129 26.55 11.27 8.29
CA ARG A 129 26.98 10.06 7.60
C ARG A 129 26.85 8.88 8.56
N LEU A 130 26.09 7.88 8.12
CA LEU A 130 25.91 6.59 8.77
C LEU A 130 26.50 5.53 7.85
N GLY A 131 27.24 4.58 8.42
CA GLY A 131 27.80 3.45 7.70
C GLY A 131 28.12 2.29 8.64
N THR A 132 28.49 1.16 8.05
CA THR A 132 29.11 0.02 8.71
C THR A 132 30.51 0.38 9.22
N ASP A 133 31.06 -0.44 10.12
CA ASP A 133 32.42 -0.23 10.64
C ASP A 133 33.46 -0.21 9.50
N ALA A 134 33.28 -1.05 8.48
CA ALA A 134 34.15 -1.09 7.32
C ALA A 134 34.07 0.20 6.49
N GLU A 135 32.86 0.69 6.22
CA GLU A 135 32.66 1.96 5.51
C GLU A 135 33.25 3.14 6.29
N LEU A 136 33.05 3.17 7.61
CA LEU A 136 33.59 4.25 8.45
C LEU A 136 35.11 4.22 8.52
N ARG A 137 35.73 3.04 8.65
CA ARG A 137 37.19 2.90 8.59
C ARG A 137 37.75 3.36 7.26
N TRP A 138 37.10 2.99 6.16
CA TRP A 138 37.47 3.46 4.83
C TRP A 138 37.33 4.98 4.71
N VAL A 139 36.21 5.57 5.16
CA VAL A 139 36.02 7.03 5.14
C VAL A 139 37.08 7.75 5.96
N ILE A 140 37.42 7.26 7.16
CA ILE A 140 38.43 7.88 8.01
C ILE A 140 39.83 7.75 7.41
N ALA A 141 40.14 6.63 6.75
CA ALA A 141 41.46 6.38 6.16
C ALA A 141 41.67 7.07 4.81
N GLU A 142 40.66 7.12 3.96
CA GLU A 142 40.77 7.50 2.54
C GLU A 142 40.21 8.91 2.25
N THR A 143 39.72 9.63 3.26
CA THR A 143 39.21 11.00 3.08
C THR A 143 39.85 11.97 4.08
N ASP A 144 39.79 13.26 3.79
CA ASP A 144 40.27 14.34 4.68
C ASP A 144 39.39 14.54 5.94
N ALA A 145 38.62 13.52 6.37
CA ALA A 145 37.68 13.63 7.49
C ALA A 145 38.35 14.04 8.82
N LEU A 146 39.64 13.72 9.00
CA LEU A 146 40.45 14.14 10.15
C LEU A 146 41.37 15.33 9.86
N HIS A 147 41.37 15.85 8.64
CA HIS A 147 42.29 16.90 8.20
C HIS A 147 41.58 18.21 7.85
N ARG A 148 40.30 18.15 7.47
CA ARG A 148 39.49 19.33 7.13
C ARG A 148 38.13 19.26 7.82
N PHE A 149 37.70 20.41 8.35
CA PHE A 149 36.34 20.51 8.88
C PHE A 149 35.33 20.26 7.76
N ARG A 150 34.19 19.71 8.16
CA ARG A 150 33.04 19.55 7.28
C ARG A 150 32.62 20.88 6.65
N SER A 151 32.11 20.81 5.42
CA SER A 151 31.60 21.99 4.70
C SER A 151 30.39 22.63 5.39
N GLU A 152 29.66 21.87 6.21
CA GLU A 152 28.51 22.39 6.96
C GLU A 152 28.91 23.07 8.28
N THR A 153 30.18 22.97 8.71
CA THR A 153 30.65 23.65 9.91
C THR A 153 30.78 25.16 9.63
N PRO A 154 30.12 26.03 10.41
CA PRO A 154 30.23 27.47 10.23
C PRO A 154 31.70 27.94 10.32
N PRO A 155 32.16 28.87 9.45
CA PRO A 155 33.55 29.34 9.45
C PRO A 155 34.02 29.89 10.81
N GLU A 156 33.14 30.59 11.52
CA GLU A 156 33.39 31.12 12.85
C GLU A 156 33.61 30.03 13.90
N VAL A 157 32.89 28.91 13.79
CA VAL A 157 33.04 27.75 14.69
C VAL A 157 34.37 27.08 14.42
N ARG A 158 34.75 26.89 13.15
CA ARG A 158 36.06 26.34 12.75
C ARG A 158 37.20 27.16 13.33
N GLN A 159 37.21 28.48 13.11
CA GLN A 159 38.26 29.35 13.63
C GLN A 159 38.33 29.32 15.15
N ARG A 160 37.17 29.42 15.83
CA ARG A 160 37.09 29.38 17.28
C ARG A 160 37.66 28.09 17.88
N LEU A 161 37.28 26.92 17.33
CA LEU A 161 37.76 25.62 17.79
C LEU A 161 39.29 25.49 17.63
N VAL A 162 39.81 25.89 16.47
CA VAL A 162 41.25 25.85 16.19
C VAL A 162 42.01 26.80 17.13
N ASP A 163 41.53 28.03 17.30
CA ASP A 163 42.18 29.04 18.16
C ASP A 163 42.09 28.69 19.65
N GLN A 164 41.00 28.06 20.09
CA GLN A 164 40.86 27.56 21.46
C GLN A 164 41.89 26.45 21.72
N ASN A 165 41.97 25.44 20.84
CA ASN A 165 42.95 24.36 20.97
C ASN A 165 44.39 24.87 20.89
N ARG A 166 44.69 25.77 19.93
CA ARG A 166 46.01 26.37 19.79
C ARG A 166 46.42 27.11 21.06
N ARG A 167 45.56 27.98 21.60
CA ARG A 167 45.84 28.71 22.85
C ARG A 167 46.05 27.76 24.01
N TRP A 168 45.25 26.71 24.09
CA TRP A 168 45.33 25.71 25.15
C TRP A 168 46.66 24.94 25.13
N ILE A 169 47.05 24.37 23.98
CA ILE A 169 48.32 23.65 23.81
C ILE A 169 49.51 24.58 24.15
N MET A 170 49.48 25.81 23.62
CA MET A 170 50.59 26.75 23.76
C MET A 170 50.75 27.34 25.17
N ARG A 171 49.67 27.52 25.93
CA ARG A 171 49.71 28.17 27.26
C ARG A 171 49.55 27.21 28.43
N GLU A 172 48.62 26.27 28.35
CA GLU A 172 48.20 25.47 29.51
C GLU A 172 48.92 24.12 29.55
N TYR A 173 49.15 23.50 28.39
CA TYR A 173 49.83 22.21 28.32
C TYR A 173 51.35 22.35 28.47
N ALA A 174 51.99 23.31 27.78
CA ALA A 174 53.43 23.59 27.92
C ALA A 174 53.82 24.21 29.27
N GLY A 175 52.88 24.86 29.98
CA GLY A 175 53.10 25.58 31.24
C GLY A 175 52.87 24.77 32.53
N GLY A 176 52.57 23.46 32.44
CA GLY A 176 52.49 22.55 33.60
C GLY A 176 51.26 22.70 34.51
N ARG A 177 50.29 23.57 34.22
CA ARG A 177 49.07 23.72 35.05
C ARG A 177 48.09 22.57 34.85
N GLU A 178 47.40 22.18 35.93
CA GLU A 178 46.45 21.06 36.03
C GLU A 178 45.53 20.96 34.80
N ALA A 179 45.77 19.95 33.97
CA ALA A 179 44.91 19.65 32.83
C ALA A 179 43.75 18.74 33.27
N PRO A 180 42.62 18.76 32.55
CA PRO A 180 41.40 18.09 32.99
C PRO A 180 41.54 16.57 32.82
N GLY A 181 41.64 15.85 33.94
CA GLY A 181 41.64 14.39 34.01
C GLY A 181 42.84 13.70 33.34
N ARG A 182 43.39 12.64 33.98
CA ARG A 182 44.54 11.87 33.42
C ARG A 182 44.32 11.48 31.94
N SER A 183 43.10 11.06 31.60
CA SER A 183 42.75 10.54 30.27
C SER A 183 42.85 11.54 29.11
N GLY A 184 42.68 12.84 29.35
CA GLY A 184 42.77 13.86 28.30
C GLY A 184 44.21 14.19 27.94
N ARG A 185 45.09 14.26 28.95
CA ARG A 185 46.55 14.44 28.76
C ARG A 185 47.15 13.27 27.99
N ASP A 186 46.84 12.04 28.39
CA ASP A 186 47.38 10.83 27.75
C ASP A 186 47.11 10.81 26.23
N VAL A 187 45.94 11.28 25.79
CA VAL A 187 45.58 11.35 24.36
C VAL A 187 46.41 12.39 23.61
N VAL A 188 46.66 13.55 24.23
CA VAL A 188 47.46 14.63 23.66
C VAL A 188 48.93 14.21 23.57
N ASP A 189 49.47 13.62 24.63
CA ASP A 189 50.85 13.09 24.68
C ASP A 189 51.05 12.04 23.57
N ALA A 190 50.11 11.10 23.43
CA ALA A 190 50.14 10.08 22.38
C ALA A 190 49.99 10.66 20.97
N LEU A 191 49.28 11.78 20.80
CA LEU A 191 49.11 12.43 19.51
C LEU A 191 50.36 13.22 19.11
N LEU A 192 50.96 13.98 20.04
CA LEU A 192 52.23 14.69 19.82
C LEU A 192 53.40 13.73 19.55
N ALA A 193 53.36 12.53 20.14
CA ALA A 193 54.36 11.49 19.90
C ALA A 193 54.16 10.72 18.57
N SER A 194 53.02 10.89 17.89
CA SER A 194 52.66 10.16 16.68
C SER A 194 53.51 10.59 15.48
N ARG A 195 53.68 9.70 14.48
CA ARG A 195 54.52 9.94 13.29
C ARG A 195 54.16 11.24 12.54
N GLU A 196 52.91 11.66 12.60
CA GLU A 196 52.38 12.80 11.85
C GLU A 196 52.77 14.15 12.47
N TYR A 197 52.95 14.21 13.80
CA TYR A 197 53.27 15.45 14.54
C TYR A 197 54.65 15.43 15.22
N ARG A 198 55.32 14.26 15.24
CA ARG A 198 56.65 14.07 15.84
C ARG A 198 57.70 14.96 15.14
N GLY A 199 58.44 15.76 15.93
CA GLY A 199 59.58 16.54 15.48
C GLY A 199 59.26 17.94 14.95
N SER A 200 57.99 18.30 14.79
CA SER A 200 57.57 19.66 14.41
C SER A 200 57.40 20.53 15.65
N ARG A 201 58.07 21.69 15.70
CA ARG A 201 57.84 22.70 16.75
C ARG A 201 56.41 23.23 16.63
N VAL A 202 55.62 23.07 17.69
CA VAL A 202 54.18 23.42 17.73
C VAL A 202 53.95 24.89 17.39
N GLU A 203 54.92 25.75 17.69
CA GLU A 203 54.93 27.18 17.39
C GLU A 203 54.97 27.49 15.89
N GLN A 204 55.46 26.55 15.07
CA GLN A 204 55.67 26.72 13.62
C GLN A 204 54.57 26.07 12.78
N TRP A 205 53.56 25.47 13.40
CA TRP A 205 52.48 24.79 12.68
C TRP A 205 51.65 25.76 11.84
N SER A 206 51.37 25.35 10.60
CA SER A 206 50.48 26.07 9.70
C SER A 206 49.02 26.02 10.20
N ALA A 207 48.16 26.89 9.67
CA ALA A 207 46.73 26.85 9.97
C ALA A 207 46.09 25.49 9.62
N ALA A 208 46.51 24.87 8.51
CA ALA A 208 46.04 23.54 8.09
C ALA A 208 46.52 22.44 9.04
N THR A 209 47.75 22.53 9.56
CA THR A 209 48.29 21.59 10.56
C THR A 209 47.53 21.70 11.88
N TRP A 210 47.21 22.93 12.32
CA TRP A 210 46.41 23.17 13.52
C TRP A 210 44.96 22.65 13.40
N GLU A 211 44.39 22.73 12.20
CA GLU A 211 43.08 22.17 11.89
C GLU A 211 43.10 20.64 11.95
N ALA A 212 44.04 19.99 11.25
CA ALA A 212 44.20 18.54 11.27
C ALA A 212 44.45 18.01 12.69
N PHE A 213 45.29 18.70 13.46
CA PHE A 213 45.54 18.35 14.85
C PHE A 213 44.26 18.44 15.70
N THR A 214 43.50 19.52 15.54
CA THR A 214 42.22 19.73 16.26
C THR A 214 41.22 18.62 15.98
N LEU A 215 41.06 18.24 14.72
CA LEU A 215 40.10 17.20 14.30
C LEU A 215 40.56 15.80 14.75
N THR A 216 41.86 15.51 14.65
CA THR A 216 42.41 14.24 15.12
C THR A 216 42.27 14.10 16.63
N LEU A 217 42.51 15.17 17.39
CA LEU A 217 42.29 15.21 18.83
C LEU A 217 40.81 15.02 19.17
N LEU A 218 39.92 15.71 18.46
CA LEU A 218 38.46 15.58 18.63
C LEU A 218 38.00 14.14 18.41
N TRP A 219 38.45 13.51 17.32
CA TRP A 219 38.15 12.11 17.01
C TRP A 219 38.58 11.16 18.14
N ARG A 220 39.83 11.28 18.62
CA ARG A 220 40.35 10.42 19.68
C ARG A 220 39.57 10.58 21.00
N ILE A 221 39.18 11.80 21.34
CA ILE A 221 38.38 12.06 22.54
C ILE A 221 36.97 11.50 22.39
N CYS A 222 36.32 11.67 21.25
CA CYS A 222 35.02 11.03 20.96
C CYS A 222 35.11 9.49 21.05
N HIS A 223 36.18 8.91 20.53
CA HIS A 223 36.43 7.46 20.59
C HIS A 223 36.61 6.97 22.03
N LEU A 224 37.44 7.65 22.82
CA LEU A 224 37.65 7.34 24.24
C LEU A 224 36.38 7.54 25.10
N GLY A 225 35.61 8.59 24.80
CA GLY A 225 34.35 8.91 25.45
C GLY A 225 33.29 7.84 25.22
N ALA A 226 33.12 7.43 23.95
CA ALA A 226 32.20 6.37 23.54
C ALA A 226 32.60 4.98 24.06
N HIS A 227 33.88 4.76 24.36
CA HIS A 227 34.37 3.50 24.89
C HIS A 227 33.80 3.20 26.29
N GLY A 228 33.32 1.96 26.49
CA GLY A 228 32.74 1.50 27.76
C GLY A 228 31.33 2.03 28.06
N VAL A 229 30.71 2.77 27.14
CA VAL A 229 29.30 3.17 27.27
C VAL A 229 28.40 1.98 26.95
N ARG A 230 27.50 1.64 27.90
CA ARG A 230 26.52 0.56 27.68
C ARG A 230 25.62 0.93 26.50
N PRO A 231 25.35 0.01 25.57
CA PRO A 231 24.42 0.26 24.50
C PRO A 231 23.04 0.67 25.00
N SER A 232 22.48 1.72 24.40
CA SER A 232 21.07 2.03 24.53
C SER A 232 20.29 1.15 23.56
N GLY A 233 19.19 0.54 24.03
CA GLY A 233 18.27 -0.23 23.19
C GLY A 233 18.15 -1.71 23.57
N ALA A 234 16.98 -2.28 23.26
CA ALA A 234 16.73 -3.70 23.45
C ALA A 234 17.57 -4.54 22.47
N VAL A 235 18.07 -5.69 22.93
CA VAL A 235 18.70 -6.67 22.03
C VAL A 235 17.62 -7.12 21.03
N PRO A 236 17.87 -7.05 19.71
CA PRO A 236 16.92 -7.56 18.73
C PRO A 236 16.57 -9.02 19.06
N PRO A 237 15.29 -9.42 18.98
CA PRO A 237 14.93 -10.80 19.21
C PRO A 237 15.67 -11.69 18.21
N ALA A 238 16.05 -12.89 18.65
CA ALA A 238 16.65 -13.87 17.76
C ALA A 238 15.68 -14.17 16.60
N PRO A 239 16.19 -14.35 15.38
CA PRO A 239 15.33 -14.68 14.26
C PRO A 239 14.62 -16.01 14.51
N ILE A 240 13.34 -16.06 14.15
CA ILE A 240 12.48 -17.22 14.44
C ILE A 240 12.66 -18.31 13.36
N ARG A 241 12.81 -17.92 12.08
CA ARG A 241 12.88 -18.85 10.95
C ARG A 241 14.30 -19.41 10.77
N HIS A 242 14.38 -20.67 10.38
CA HIS A 242 15.64 -21.36 10.14
C HIS A 242 16.46 -20.71 9.03
N ARG A 243 15.76 -20.24 7.98
CA ARG A 243 16.35 -19.49 6.86
C ARG A 243 17.23 -18.34 7.32
N ASP A 244 16.83 -17.59 8.35
CA ASP A 244 17.59 -16.44 8.83
C ASP A 244 18.89 -16.85 9.55
N HIS A 245 18.86 -17.99 10.25
CA HIS A 245 20.07 -18.56 10.87
C HIS A 245 21.04 -19.09 9.81
N VAL A 246 20.52 -19.74 8.76
CA VAL A 246 21.34 -20.20 7.63
C VAL A 246 21.96 -19.01 6.91
N LEU A 247 21.14 -18.00 6.55
CA LEU A 247 21.64 -16.80 5.89
C LEU A 247 22.70 -16.08 6.71
N ALA A 248 22.46 -15.94 8.03
CA ALA A 248 23.42 -15.31 8.91
C ALA A 248 24.74 -16.10 9.01
N ALA A 249 24.69 -17.44 8.95
CA ALA A 249 25.86 -18.29 9.10
C ALA A 249 26.66 -18.46 7.79
N SER A 250 25.98 -18.74 6.67
CA SER A 250 26.60 -19.10 5.40
C SER A 250 26.53 -18.02 4.32
N GLY A 251 25.73 -16.97 4.52
CA GLY A 251 25.42 -15.99 3.47
C GLY A 251 24.46 -16.50 2.39
N TYR A 252 23.99 -17.76 2.49
CA TYR A 252 23.07 -18.36 1.54
C TYR A 252 21.60 -18.16 1.94
N ASP A 253 20.79 -17.61 1.04
CA ASP A 253 19.35 -17.42 1.28
C ASP A 253 18.52 -18.58 0.73
N THR A 254 18.06 -19.46 1.62
CA THR A 254 17.25 -20.62 1.25
C THR A 254 15.87 -20.27 0.69
N ASP A 255 15.32 -19.10 1.04
CA ASP A 255 14.03 -18.66 0.50
C ASP A 255 14.13 -18.43 -1.02
N LEU A 256 15.28 -17.99 -1.56
CA LEU A 256 15.45 -17.81 -3.01
C LEU A 256 15.25 -19.13 -3.77
N SER A 257 15.80 -20.23 -3.25
CA SER A 257 15.64 -21.57 -3.84
C SER A 257 14.19 -22.04 -3.76
N VAL A 258 13.54 -21.86 -2.61
CA VAL A 258 12.13 -22.24 -2.42
C VAL A 258 11.21 -21.41 -3.32
N HIS A 259 11.47 -20.11 -3.44
CA HIS A 259 10.70 -19.19 -4.27
C HIS A 259 10.75 -19.57 -5.75
N GLU A 260 11.90 -20.02 -6.27
CA GLU A 260 12.01 -20.46 -7.66
C GLU A 260 11.03 -21.59 -8.00
N VAL A 261 10.89 -22.56 -7.09
CA VAL A 261 9.95 -23.68 -7.24
C VAL A 261 8.51 -23.21 -7.10
N LEU A 262 8.21 -22.44 -6.04
CA LEU A 262 6.86 -21.96 -5.77
C LEU A 262 6.34 -21.08 -6.90
N ILE A 263 7.11 -20.11 -7.39
CA ILE A 263 6.70 -19.20 -8.48
C ILE A 263 6.32 -20.01 -9.73
N ARG A 264 7.14 -21.00 -10.11
CA ARG A 264 6.91 -21.84 -11.30
C ARG A 264 5.69 -22.74 -11.17
N PHE A 265 5.35 -23.18 -9.96
CA PHE A 265 4.21 -24.06 -9.71
C PHE A 265 2.91 -23.28 -9.46
N THR A 266 2.96 -22.26 -8.59
CA THR A 266 1.80 -21.44 -8.24
C THR A 266 1.28 -20.63 -9.43
N GLY A 267 2.16 -20.16 -10.33
CA GLY A 267 1.77 -19.42 -11.52
C GLY A 267 0.76 -20.18 -12.40
N PRO A 268 1.10 -21.38 -12.90
CA PRO A 268 0.18 -22.25 -13.64
C PRO A 268 -1.06 -22.68 -12.83
N PHE A 269 -0.93 -22.90 -11.52
CA PHE A 269 -2.08 -23.27 -10.67
C PHE A 269 -3.15 -22.16 -10.62
N LEU A 270 -2.70 -20.90 -10.53
CA LEU A 270 -3.55 -19.71 -10.49
C LEU A 270 -3.89 -19.17 -11.90
N ASP A 271 -3.41 -19.81 -12.96
CA ASP A 271 -3.67 -19.37 -14.33
C ASP A 271 -5.17 -19.41 -14.66
N GLN A 272 -5.62 -18.37 -15.35
CA GLN A 272 -7.03 -18.20 -15.70
C GLN A 272 -7.39 -18.78 -17.08
N GLY A 273 -6.55 -19.69 -17.61
CA GLY A 273 -6.67 -20.28 -18.95
C GLY A 273 -5.93 -19.50 -20.04
N PHE A 274 -4.90 -18.72 -19.66
CA PHE A 274 -4.05 -18.00 -20.60
C PHE A 274 -2.81 -18.81 -21.00
N ALA A 275 -2.33 -19.66 -20.10
CA ALA A 275 -1.18 -20.50 -20.36
C ALA A 275 -1.52 -21.54 -21.44
N ALA A 276 -0.53 -21.85 -22.26
CA ALA A 276 -0.70 -22.87 -23.29
C ALA A 276 -0.80 -24.28 -22.72
N TRP A 277 -0.10 -24.49 -21.60
CA TRP A 277 0.01 -25.76 -20.91
C TRP A 277 -0.67 -25.58 -19.57
N GLU A 278 -1.71 -26.38 -19.34
CA GLU A 278 -2.44 -26.39 -18.10
C GLU A 278 -1.72 -27.28 -17.09
N LEU A 279 -1.82 -26.94 -15.80
CA LEU A 279 -1.29 -27.77 -14.74
C LEU A 279 -2.14 -29.06 -14.61
N PRO A 280 -1.56 -30.26 -14.80
CA PRO A 280 -2.30 -31.52 -14.64
C PRO A 280 -2.82 -31.67 -13.21
N GLY A 281 -4.04 -32.20 -13.06
CA GLY A 281 -4.61 -32.46 -11.74
C GLY A 281 -4.91 -31.22 -10.90
N ARG A 282 -4.90 -30.02 -11.49
CA ARG A 282 -5.13 -28.73 -10.79
C ARG A 282 -6.40 -28.70 -9.94
N ASP A 283 -7.49 -29.31 -10.42
CA ASP A 283 -8.77 -29.33 -9.71
C ASP A 283 -8.81 -30.31 -8.53
N ALA A 284 -7.77 -31.14 -8.35
CA ALA A 284 -7.62 -32.00 -7.18
C ALA A 284 -7.06 -31.27 -5.94
N GLY A 285 -6.75 -29.97 -6.07
CA GLY A 285 -6.14 -29.15 -5.02
C GLY A 285 -4.66 -28.89 -5.27
N TYR A 286 -4.16 -27.79 -4.72
CA TYR A 286 -2.78 -27.32 -4.83
C TYR A 286 -1.79 -28.34 -4.27
N PHE A 287 -2.09 -28.92 -3.11
CA PHE A 287 -1.22 -29.90 -2.46
C PHE A 287 -1.14 -31.18 -3.29
N ARG A 288 -2.30 -31.72 -3.69
CA ARG A 288 -2.37 -32.95 -4.49
C ARG A 288 -1.69 -32.79 -5.85
N ALA A 289 -1.98 -31.69 -6.55
CA ALA A 289 -1.34 -31.39 -7.83
C ALA A 289 0.20 -31.26 -7.69
N PHE A 290 0.69 -30.72 -6.57
CA PHE A 290 2.14 -30.64 -6.31
C PHE A 290 2.76 -32.03 -6.10
N LEU A 291 2.11 -32.90 -5.32
CA LEU A 291 2.55 -34.27 -5.10
C LEU A 291 2.61 -35.04 -6.42
N ASP A 292 1.52 -35.05 -7.18
CA ASP A 292 1.41 -35.80 -8.44
C ASP A 292 2.46 -35.37 -9.47
N LEU A 293 2.76 -34.07 -9.54
CA LEU A 293 3.76 -33.56 -10.48
C LEU A 293 5.20 -33.89 -10.07
N ASN A 294 5.51 -33.91 -8.77
CA ASN A 294 6.91 -33.92 -8.29
C ASN A 294 7.35 -35.25 -7.68
N ARG A 295 6.45 -36.16 -7.31
CA ARG A 295 6.80 -37.44 -6.66
C ARG A 295 7.60 -38.39 -7.57
N ASP A 296 7.46 -38.24 -8.89
CA ASP A 296 8.14 -39.04 -9.90
C ASP A 296 9.08 -38.20 -10.78
N ALA A 297 9.22 -36.90 -10.46
CA ALA A 297 10.08 -35.99 -11.21
C ALA A 297 11.56 -36.26 -10.92
N ARG A 298 12.42 -36.01 -11.92
CA ARG A 298 13.87 -36.00 -11.75
C ARG A 298 14.32 -34.60 -11.31
N PRO A 299 14.80 -34.41 -10.07
CA PRO A 299 15.19 -33.09 -9.58
C PRO A 299 16.38 -32.53 -10.37
N MET A 300 16.28 -31.26 -10.80
CA MET A 300 17.36 -30.57 -11.52
C MET A 300 18.38 -29.90 -10.59
N ALA A 301 17.96 -29.56 -9.36
CA ALA A 301 18.83 -28.96 -8.34
C ALA A 301 19.19 -30.00 -7.26
N GLU A 302 20.40 -29.92 -6.71
CA GLU A 302 20.89 -30.90 -5.75
C GLU A 302 20.08 -30.92 -4.45
N TRP A 303 19.69 -29.75 -3.95
CA TRP A 303 18.86 -29.62 -2.74
C TRP A 303 17.45 -30.23 -2.90
N LEU A 304 16.97 -30.41 -4.14
CA LEU A 304 15.70 -31.05 -4.46
C LEU A 304 15.81 -32.58 -4.60
N ARG A 305 17.01 -33.18 -4.58
CA ARG A 305 17.19 -34.64 -4.68
C ARG A 305 16.31 -35.45 -3.71
N PRO A 306 16.11 -35.02 -2.44
CA PRO A 306 15.25 -35.76 -1.51
C PRO A 306 13.74 -35.57 -1.75
N LEU A 307 13.33 -34.58 -2.56
CA LEU A 307 11.92 -34.20 -2.70
C LEU A 307 11.04 -35.39 -3.17
N PRO A 308 11.34 -36.11 -4.26
CA PRO A 308 10.46 -37.20 -4.72
C PRO A 308 10.22 -38.29 -3.65
N ALA A 309 11.26 -38.63 -2.88
CA ALA A 309 11.15 -39.61 -1.80
C ALA A 309 10.29 -39.11 -0.64
N GLU A 310 10.45 -37.83 -0.26
CA GLU A 310 9.64 -37.21 0.78
C GLU A 310 8.16 -37.11 0.38
N LEU A 311 7.87 -36.77 -0.89
CA LEU A 311 6.49 -36.70 -1.37
C LEU A 311 5.82 -38.08 -1.41
N ARG A 312 6.54 -39.13 -1.82
CA ARG A 312 6.03 -40.52 -1.74
C ARG A 312 5.77 -40.96 -0.30
N ARG A 313 6.61 -40.56 0.66
CA ARG A 313 6.39 -40.84 2.08
C ARG A 313 5.12 -40.17 2.58
N ILE A 314 4.93 -38.88 2.26
CA ILE A 314 3.74 -38.10 2.63
C ILE A 314 2.48 -38.75 2.05
N GLU A 315 2.54 -39.18 0.78
CA GLU A 315 1.43 -39.87 0.12
C GLU A 315 1.13 -41.24 0.74
N ALA A 316 2.16 -42.06 0.98
CA ALA A 316 2.00 -43.38 1.60
C ALA A 316 1.46 -43.30 3.03
N ALA A 317 1.82 -42.25 3.77
CA ALA A 317 1.30 -41.98 5.10
C ALA A 317 -0.11 -41.33 5.10
N GLY A 318 -0.65 -40.96 3.94
CA GLY A 318 -1.97 -40.35 3.81
C GLY A 318 -2.11 -39.00 4.53
N LEU A 319 -1.02 -38.23 4.63
CA LEU A 319 -1.03 -36.99 5.39
C LEU A 319 -1.87 -35.92 4.71
N SER A 320 -2.81 -35.34 5.45
CA SER A 320 -3.52 -34.13 5.03
C SER A 320 -2.57 -32.92 4.98
N PRO A 321 -2.92 -31.84 4.26
CA PRO A 321 -2.11 -30.61 4.25
C PRO A 321 -1.83 -30.06 5.65
N LEU A 322 -2.83 -30.03 6.55
CA LEU A 322 -2.66 -29.61 7.95
C LEU A 322 -1.74 -30.55 8.73
N ALA A 323 -1.86 -31.87 8.54
CA ALA A 323 -0.97 -32.84 9.17
C ALA A 323 0.47 -32.69 8.68
N SER A 324 0.68 -32.39 7.39
CA SER A 324 1.99 -32.12 6.82
C SER A 324 2.63 -30.84 7.38
N ILE A 325 1.82 -29.80 7.64
CA ILE A 325 2.27 -28.58 8.33
C ILE A 325 2.69 -28.92 9.77
N ALA A 326 1.86 -29.63 10.52
CA ALA A 326 2.15 -30.05 11.90
C ALA A 326 3.47 -30.84 11.98
N GLU A 327 3.63 -31.83 11.09
CA GLU A 327 4.85 -32.61 10.98
C GLU A 327 6.06 -31.73 10.65
N SER A 328 5.90 -30.79 9.70
CA SER A 328 7.00 -29.92 9.31
C SER A 328 7.45 -29.00 10.45
N LEU A 329 6.51 -28.43 11.21
CA LEU A 329 6.82 -27.62 12.40
C LEU A 329 7.54 -28.43 13.48
N ARG A 330 7.11 -29.68 13.71
CA ARG A 330 7.77 -30.60 14.65
C ARG A 330 9.19 -30.94 14.22
N LEU A 331 9.40 -31.29 12.94
CA LEU A 331 10.73 -31.62 12.41
C LEU A 331 11.69 -30.41 12.49
N LEU A 332 11.16 -29.20 12.30
CA LEU A 332 11.89 -27.94 12.48
C LEU A 332 12.07 -27.56 13.97
N GLY A 333 11.52 -28.30 14.92
CA GLY A 333 11.61 -27.98 16.34
C GLY A 333 10.95 -26.64 16.70
N VAL A 334 9.86 -26.27 16.01
CA VAL A 334 9.08 -25.06 16.30
C VAL A 334 8.06 -25.39 17.40
N SER A 335 8.16 -24.70 18.54
CA SER A 335 7.23 -24.91 19.66
C SER A 335 5.84 -24.33 19.36
N ALA A 336 4.80 -24.82 20.05
CA ALA A 336 3.44 -24.28 19.92
C ALA A 336 3.34 -22.77 20.22
N ALA A 337 4.19 -22.25 21.11
CA ALA A 337 4.25 -20.81 21.42
C ALA A 337 4.87 -19.96 20.29
N GLU A 338 5.81 -20.54 19.53
CA GLU A 338 6.47 -19.87 18.39
C GLU A 338 5.71 -20.04 17.08
N ALA A 339 4.92 -21.11 16.95
CA ALA A 339 4.25 -21.52 15.72
C ALA A 339 3.41 -20.41 15.05
N PRO A 340 2.59 -19.60 15.76
CA PRO A 340 1.83 -18.52 15.12
C PRO A 340 2.73 -17.53 14.36
N LYS A 341 3.83 -17.09 15.01
CA LYS A 341 4.79 -16.16 14.39
C LYS A 341 5.60 -16.83 13.29
N TYR A 342 5.92 -18.11 13.43
CA TYR A 342 6.62 -18.89 12.39
C TYR A 342 5.77 -19.01 11.13
N ILE A 343 4.49 -19.39 11.27
CA ILE A 343 3.52 -19.50 10.17
C ILE A 343 3.35 -18.15 9.48
N GLN A 344 3.12 -17.09 10.25
CA GLN A 344 2.96 -15.74 9.71
C GLN A 344 4.18 -15.28 8.92
N SER A 345 5.39 -15.40 9.50
CA SER A 345 6.63 -15.02 8.80
C SER A 345 6.89 -15.88 7.55
N THR A 346 6.49 -17.16 7.57
CA THR A 346 6.62 -18.07 6.43
C THR A 346 5.65 -17.73 5.29
N LEU A 347 4.40 -17.37 5.61
CA LEU A 347 3.43 -16.91 4.60
C LEU A 347 3.85 -15.58 3.96
N LEU A 348 4.45 -14.68 4.73
CA LEU A 348 4.89 -13.36 4.26
C LEU A 348 6.20 -13.37 3.47
N ALA A 349 6.97 -14.47 3.52
CA ALA A 349 8.31 -14.50 2.96
C ALA A 349 8.36 -14.44 1.43
N LEU A 350 7.34 -14.96 0.72
CA LEU A 350 7.19 -14.77 -0.73
C LEU A 350 6.17 -13.64 -0.98
N ARG A 351 6.67 -12.40 -0.98
CA ARG A 351 5.85 -11.19 -1.02
C ARG A 351 4.80 -11.22 -2.14
N GLY A 352 3.54 -11.03 -1.76
CA GLY A 352 2.39 -10.97 -2.68
C GLY A 352 1.75 -12.32 -2.99
N TRP A 353 2.51 -13.41 -3.12
CA TRP A 353 1.97 -14.69 -3.61
C TRP A 353 0.95 -15.35 -2.69
N ALA A 354 1.24 -15.43 -1.39
CA ALA A 354 0.28 -15.96 -0.42
C ALA A 354 -1.02 -15.12 -0.39
N GLY A 355 -0.90 -13.79 -0.56
CA GLY A 355 -2.06 -12.90 -0.65
C GLY A 355 -2.87 -13.12 -1.93
N VAL A 356 -2.23 -13.34 -3.08
CA VAL A 356 -2.94 -13.68 -4.32
C VAL A 356 -3.61 -15.05 -4.20
N VAL A 357 -2.95 -16.06 -3.62
CA VAL A 357 -3.54 -17.37 -3.33
C VAL A 357 -4.81 -17.20 -2.49
N TRP A 358 -4.70 -16.48 -1.36
CA TRP A 358 -5.82 -16.21 -0.47
C TRP A 358 -6.96 -15.46 -1.15
N GLN A 359 -6.64 -14.47 -1.96
CA GLN A 359 -7.63 -13.67 -2.68
C GLN A 359 -8.34 -14.47 -3.77
N MET A 360 -7.60 -15.34 -4.47
CA MET A 360 -8.15 -16.24 -5.48
C MET A 360 -9.04 -17.33 -4.88
N GLU A 361 -8.78 -17.71 -3.62
CA GLU A 361 -9.56 -18.67 -2.85
C GLU A 361 -10.86 -18.06 -2.30
N THR A 362 -10.82 -16.84 -1.76
CA THR A 362 -11.94 -16.29 -0.96
C THR A 362 -12.79 -15.23 -1.65
N ASN A 363 -12.21 -14.50 -2.60
CA ASN A 363 -12.78 -13.25 -3.12
C ASN A 363 -12.77 -13.17 -4.67
N ALA A 364 -12.48 -14.28 -5.35
CA ALA A 364 -12.40 -14.35 -6.80
C ALA A 364 -13.32 -15.41 -7.43
N GLU A 365 -14.46 -15.73 -6.80
CA GLU A 365 -15.45 -16.70 -7.31
C GLU A 365 -15.92 -16.41 -8.76
N TRP A 366 -15.88 -15.14 -9.17
CA TRP A 366 -16.22 -14.68 -10.53
C TRP A 366 -15.11 -14.88 -11.57
N ALA A 367 -13.90 -15.25 -11.13
CA ALA A 367 -12.77 -15.51 -12.01
C ALA A 367 -13.02 -16.77 -12.86
N ALA A 368 -12.25 -16.93 -13.94
CA ALA A 368 -12.43 -18.04 -14.86
C ALA A 368 -12.14 -19.40 -14.21
N ARG A 369 -11.07 -19.44 -13.42
CA ARG A 369 -10.60 -20.60 -12.68
C ARG A 369 -10.20 -20.15 -11.26
N PRO A 370 -11.18 -19.97 -10.35
CA PRO A 370 -10.90 -19.56 -8.96
C PRO A 370 -10.13 -20.67 -8.22
N ALA A 371 -9.34 -20.32 -7.21
CA ALA A 371 -8.64 -21.32 -6.41
C ALA A 371 -9.64 -22.06 -5.50
N PRO A 372 -9.57 -23.39 -5.37
CA PRO A 372 -10.44 -24.13 -4.46
C PRO A 372 -10.27 -23.70 -2.99
N PRO A 373 -11.31 -23.82 -2.14
CA PRO A 373 -11.18 -23.62 -0.69
C PRO A 373 -10.07 -24.51 -0.09
N GLY A 374 -9.28 -23.97 0.83
CA GLY A 374 -8.14 -24.65 1.46
C GLY A 374 -6.80 -24.47 0.74
N THR A 375 -6.77 -23.79 -0.42
CA THR A 375 -5.53 -23.60 -1.21
C THR A 375 -4.42 -22.90 -0.40
N LEU A 376 -4.72 -21.93 0.47
CA LEU A 376 -3.70 -21.26 1.30
C LEU A 376 -3.00 -22.22 2.27
N VAL A 377 -3.77 -23.13 2.88
CA VAL A 377 -3.25 -24.18 3.76
C VAL A 377 -2.34 -25.12 2.96
N GLU A 378 -2.81 -25.56 1.79
CA GLU A 378 -2.05 -26.41 0.89
C GLU A 378 -0.76 -25.75 0.39
N TYR A 379 -0.80 -24.46 0.08
CA TYR A 379 0.37 -23.66 -0.29
C TYR A 379 1.40 -23.63 0.84
N LEU A 380 0.96 -23.39 2.08
CA LEU A 380 1.85 -23.39 3.24
C LEU A 380 2.48 -24.77 3.49
N ALA A 381 1.71 -25.85 3.32
CA ALA A 381 2.21 -27.21 3.45
C ALA A 381 3.35 -27.49 2.45
N VAL A 382 3.14 -27.20 1.17
CA VAL A 382 4.18 -27.33 0.14
C VAL A 382 5.40 -26.47 0.45
N ARG A 383 5.18 -25.21 0.87
CA ARG A 383 6.28 -24.30 1.22
C ARG A 383 7.12 -24.86 2.36
N LEU A 384 6.52 -25.38 3.43
CA LEU A 384 7.25 -25.92 4.57
C LEU A 384 8.01 -27.20 4.23
N ILE A 385 7.49 -28.04 3.34
CA ILE A 385 8.23 -29.20 2.80
C ILE A 385 9.51 -28.72 2.10
N LEU A 386 9.37 -27.74 1.19
CA LEU A 386 10.51 -27.18 0.46
C LEU A 386 11.50 -26.47 1.40
N GLU A 387 11.02 -25.75 2.40
CA GLU A 387 11.86 -25.07 3.40
C GLU A 387 12.70 -26.06 4.20
N ARG A 388 12.11 -27.18 4.66
CA ARG A 388 12.86 -28.24 5.37
C ARG A 388 14.01 -28.79 4.54
N LEU A 389 13.76 -29.04 3.26
CA LEU A 389 14.78 -29.58 2.34
C LEU A 389 15.88 -28.55 2.04
N ALA A 390 15.50 -27.30 1.73
CA ALA A 390 16.45 -26.24 1.43
C ALA A 390 17.33 -25.88 2.64
N VAL A 391 16.74 -25.77 3.83
CA VAL A 391 17.48 -25.53 5.08
C VAL A 391 18.41 -26.70 5.41
N GLY A 392 17.91 -27.93 5.29
CA GLY A 392 18.72 -29.13 5.56
C GLY A 392 19.95 -29.21 4.66
N TRP A 393 19.76 -28.99 3.36
CA TRP A 393 20.86 -28.99 2.38
C TRP A 393 21.85 -27.86 2.62
N ALA A 394 21.38 -26.61 2.75
CA ALA A 394 22.27 -25.45 2.89
C ALA A 394 23.07 -25.48 4.19
N ALA A 395 22.47 -25.99 5.28
CA ALA A 395 23.19 -26.14 6.52
C ALA A 395 24.19 -27.30 6.51
N GLU A 396 23.87 -28.42 5.85
CA GLU A 396 24.79 -29.54 5.67
C GLU A 396 26.01 -29.13 4.82
N ASP A 397 25.78 -28.38 3.74
CA ASP A 397 26.82 -27.81 2.89
C ASP A 397 27.75 -26.87 3.68
N PHE A 398 27.18 -25.96 4.48
CA PHE A 398 27.97 -25.02 5.29
C PHE A 398 28.72 -25.69 6.45
N LEU A 399 28.07 -26.61 7.18
CA LEU A 399 28.65 -27.26 8.36
C LEU A 399 29.55 -28.45 8.01
N GLY A 400 29.53 -28.93 6.76
CA GLY A 400 30.22 -30.14 6.32
C GLY A 400 29.72 -31.44 6.97
N ARG A 401 28.56 -31.38 7.66
CA ARG A 401 27.95 -32.53 8.33
C ARG A 401 26.44 -32.36 8.43
N ARG A 402 25.73 -33.48 8.44
CA ARG A 402 24.27 -33.49 8.64
C ARG A 402 23.91 -33.20 10.10
N VAL A 403 22.93 -32.33 10.30
CA VAL A 403 22.39 -31.96 11.62
C VAL A 403 20.87 -32.11 11.60
N PRO A 404 20.24 -32.67 12.66
CA PRO A 404 18.80 -32.68 12.80
C PRO A 404 18.21 -31.26 12.70
N LEU A 405 17.11 -31.10 11.97
CA LEU A 405 16.50 -29.79 11.69
C LEU A 405 16.09 -29.05 12.98
N ASN A 406 15.59 -29.76 13.98
CA ASN A 406 15.20 -29.21 15.28
C ASN A 406 16.38 -28.65 16.11
N GLU A 407 17.61 -29.10 15.87
CA GLU A 407 18.81 -28.59 16.53
C GLU A 407 19.51 -27.48 15.74
N MET A 408 19.08 -27.27 14.48
CA MET A 408 19.80 -26.44 13.51
C MET A 408 19.94 -24.99 13.96
N ARG A 409 18.88 -24.38 14.50
CA ARG A 409 18.92 -23.00 15.02
C ARG A 409 20.00 -22.83 16.08
N ARG A 410 20.14 -23.80 16.99
CA ARG A 410 21.13 -23.77 18.08
C ARG A 410 22.55 -23.89 17.54
N VAL A 411 22.79 -24.82 16.62
CA VAL A 411 24.13 -25.08 16.06
C VAL A 411 24.63 -23.92 15.18
N LEU A 412 23.74 -23.35 14.35
CA LEU A 412 24.09 -22.21 13.51
C LEU A 412 24.33 -20.94 14.35
N ALA A 413 23.52 -20.71 15.38
CA ALA A 413 23.69 -19.57 16.29
C ALA A 413 25.03 -19.61 17.05
N SER A 414 25.56 -20.79 17.38
CA SER A 414 26.88 -20.91 18.03
C SER A 414 28.06 -20.74 17.06
N SER A 415 27.83 -20.87 15.75
CA SER A 415 28.90 -20.90 14.75
C SER A 415 29.26 -19.51 14.19
N HIS A 416 28.55 -18.44 14.59
CA HIS A 416 28.76 -17.09 14.07
C HIS A 416 29.03 -16.06 15.19
N PRO A 417 29.92 -15.07 14.98
CA PRO A 417 29.99 -13.91 15.87
C PRO A 417 28.64 -13.19 15.89
N LYS A 418 28.14 -12.86 17.08
CA LYS A 418 26.88 -12.11 17.26
C LYS A 418 26.89 -10.88 16.35
N PRO A 419 25.75 -10.52 15.72
CA PRO A 419 25.69 -9.37 14.81
C PRO A 419 26.31 -8.14 15.48
N PRO A 420 27.07 -7.32 14.72
CA PRO A 420 27.84 -6.24 15.31
C PRO A 420 26.87 -5.27 15.98
N ARG A 421 26.96 -5.21 17.32
CA ARG A 421 26.46 -4.08 18.11
C ARG A 421 27.02 -2.80 17.49
N THR A 422 26.31 -1.68 17.56
CA THR A 422 26.86 -0.36 17.20
C THR A 422 28.25 -0.23 17.82
N SER A 423 29.28 -0.28 16.97
CA SER A 423 30.65 -0.29 17.41
C SER A 423 31.00 1.03 18.08
N VAL A 424 32.10 1.02 18.83
CA VAL A 424 32.67 2.25 19.38
C VAL A 424 33.00 3.22 18.23
N ASP A 425 33.52 2.72 17.11
CA ASP A 425 33.82 3.51 15.91
C ASP A 425 32.59 4.26 15.38
N ARG A 426 31.45 3.57 15.25
CA ARG A 426 30.20 4.18 14.75
C ARG A 426 29.65 5.26 15.67
N ARG A 427 29.69 5.04 16.98
CA ARG A 427 29.28 6.04 17.98
C ARG A 427 30.20 7.24 17.98
N ALA A 428 31.51 6.99 18.03
CA ALA A 428 32.54 8.00 18.03
C ALA A 428 32.43 8.90 16.79
N TYR A 429 32.14 8.31 15.62
CA TYR A 429 32.03 9.06 14.38
C TYR A 429 30.78 9.94 14.32
N LEU A 430 29.65 9.47 14.86
CA LEU A 430 28.46 10.32 15.00
C LEU A 430 28.70 11.50 15.95
N LEU A 431 29.32 11.23 17.11
CA LEU A 431 29.71 12.27 18.07
C LEU A 431 30.70 13.27 17.46
N PHE A 432 31.70 12.78 16.73
CA PHE A 432 32.70 13.59 16.03
C PHE A 432 32.05 14.54 15.01
N GLN A 433 31.09 14.05 14.23
CA GLN A 433 30.34 14.88 13.27
C GLN A 433 29.50 15.95 13.98
N LEU A 434 28.79 15.58 15.05
CA LEU A 434 27.98 16.52 15.82
C LEU A 434 28.83 17.58 16.53
N ALA A 435 29.97 17.18 17.11
CA ALA A 435 30.90 18.09 17.77
C ALA A 435 31.42 19.17 16.82
N GLN A 436 31.75 18.81 15.57
CA GLN A 436 32.21 19.78 14.56
C GLN A 436 31.16 20.83 14.23
N VAL A 437 29.87 20.44 14.15
CA VAL A 437 28.82 21.37 13.72
C VAL A 437 28.27 22.19 14.89
N ARG A 438 28.20 21.59 16.08
CA ARG A 438 27.81 22.29 17.31
C ARG A 438 28.92 23.14 17.91
N GLY A 439 30.16 22.93 17.48
CA GLY A 439 31.32 23.64 18.01
C GLY A 439 31.77 23.13 19.38
N TRP A 440 31.59 21.84 19.67
CA TRP A 440 32.08 21.25 20.92
C TRP A 440 33.58 21.01 20.84
N GLY A 441 34.33 21.65 21.74
CA GLY A 441 35.77 21.53 21.78
C GLY A 441 36.24 20.15 22.27
N PRO A 442 37.43 19.67 21.85
CA PRO A 442 37.99 18.42 22.37
C PRO A 442 38.13 18.46 23.90
N MET A 443 38.57 19.59 24.46
CA MET A 443 38.78 19.74 25.90
C MET A 443 37.48 19.80 26.70
N GLU A 444 36.43 20.35 26.12
CA GLU A 444 35.09 20.32 26.68
C GLU A 444 34.62 18.88 26.77
N LEU A 445 34.67 18.13 25.67
CA LEU A 445 34.26 16.73 25.64
C LEU A 445 35.09 15.84 26.58
N ALA A 446 36.39 16.13 26.76
CA ALA A 446 37.25 15.42 27.71
C ALA A 446 36.84 15.58 29.18
N ARG A 447 36.15 16.68 29.53
CA ARG A 447 35.67 16.94 30.90
C ARG A 447 34.39 16.18 31.24
N LEU A 448 33.70 15.61 30.25
CA LEU A 448 32.47 14.86 30.49
C LEU A 448 32.75 13.60 31.32
N SER A 449 32.00 13.43 32.40
CA SER A 449 31.97 12.21 33.18
C SER A 449 31.41 11.04 32.36
N LYS A 450 31.65 9.79 32.80
CA LYS A 450 31.10 8.60 32.12
C LYS A 450 29.58 8.58 32.11
N SER A 451 28.91 9.14 33.12
CA SER A 451 27.45 9.26 33.15
C SER A 451 26.94 10.30 32.14
N GLU A 452 27.66 11.40 31.93
CA GLU A 452 27.37 12.40 30.89
C GLU A 452 27.57 11.85 29.48
N TRP A 453 28.68 11.16 29.24
CA TRP A 453 28.89 10.42 27.98
C TRP A 453 27.77 9.42 27.71
N SER A 454 27.36 8.67 28.74
CA SER A 454 26.25 7.73 28.62
C SER A 454 24.94 8.43 28.28
N ARG A 455 24.63 9.58 28.89
CA ARG A 455 23.43 10.37 28.58
C ARG A 455 23.45 10.89 27.15
N LEU A 456 24.57 11.46 26.70
CA LEU A 456 24.73 12.00 25.36
C LEU A 456 24.58 10.90 24.28
N VAL A 457 25.27 9.77 24.46
CA VAL A 457 25.19 8.63 23.54
C VAL A 457 23.77 8.06 23.53
N THR A 458 23.15 7.89 24.70
CA THR A 458 21.77 7.37 24.81
C THR A 458 20.80 8.27 24.05
N GLU A 459 20.95 9.59 24.15
CA GLU A 459 20.08 10.52 23.43
C GLU A 459 20.25 10.39 21.91
N ILE A 460 21.49 10.38 21.42
CA ILE A 460 21.81 10.23 19.99
C ILE A 460 21.29 8.90 19.44
N GLU A 461 21.47 7.80 20.19
CA GLU A 461 20.99 6.47 19.82
C GLU A 461 19.46 6.37 19.87
N SER A 462 18.81 7.07 20.79
CA SER A 462 17.34 7.11 20.88
C SER A 462 16.68 7.87 19.73
N PHE A 463 17.40 8.84 19.15
CA PHE A 463 16.94 9.59 17.99
C PHE A 463 17.56 9.02 16.71
N ASP A 464 17.27 7.74 16.49
CA ASP A 464 17.82 6.96 15.38
C ASP A 464 17.30 7.43 14.01
N GLY A 465 17.71 6.72 12.94
CA GLY A 465 17.28 7.09 11.59
C GLY A 465 15.79 6.92 11.34
N LEU A 466 15.09 6.09 12.11
CA LEU A 466 13.65 5.92 11.98
C LEU A 466 12.91 7.11 12.61
N GLU A 467 13.27 7.49 13.83
CA GLU A 467 12.68 8.64 14.51
C GLU A 467 13.00 9.96 13.80
N ARG A 468 14.22 10.14 13.27
CA ARG A 468 14.54 11.32 12.45
C ARG A 468 13.64 11.43 11.22
N ARG A 469 13.45 10.32 10.50
CA ARG A 469 12.57 10.27 9.31
C ARG A 469 11.11 10.54 9.67
N ARG A 470 10.64 10.07 10.83
CA ARG A 470 9.32 10.41 11.37
C ARG A 470 9.17 11.92 11.60
N VAL A 471 10.15 12.57 12.25
CA VAL A 471 10.09 14.03 12.47
C VAL A 471 10.15 14.82 11.16
N TYR A 472 10.98 14.40 10.21
CA TYR A 472 10.97 14.98 8.86
C TYR A 472 9.60 14.85 8.17
N GLN A 473 8.96 13.68 8.28
CA GLN A 473 7.63 13.44 7.71
C GLN A 473 6.60 14.41 8.31
N LEU A 474 6.61 14.61 9.63
CA LEU A 474 5.73 15.57 10.31
C LEU A 474 5.97 17.00 9.81
N ALA A 475 7.22 17.42 9.66
CA ALA A 475 7.56 18.73 9.12
C ALA A 475 7.11 18.89 7.64
N TYR A 476 7.26 17.85 6.84
CA TYR A 476 6.82 17.80 5.45
C TYR A 476 5.30 17.95 5.32
N GLU A 477 4.54 17.21 6.13
CA GLU A 477 3.07 17.25 6.15
C GLU A 477 2.55 18.56 6.71
N ARG A 478 3.18 19.10 7.75
CA ARG A 478 2.85 20.41 8.32
C ARG A 478 2.89 21.48 7.24
N ARG A 479 3.93 21.52 6.42
CA ARG A 479 4.04 22.55 5.38
C ARG A 479 2.86 22.50 4.43
N TYR A 480 2.46 21.30 4.01
CA TYR A 480 1.26 21.09 3.19
C TYR A 480 0.00 21.61 3.89
N GLN A 481 -0.19 21.21 5.15
CA GLN A 481 -1.35 21.59 5.96
C GLN A 481 -1.44 23.11 6.13
N VAL A 482 -0.33 23.78 6.49
CA VAL A 482 -0.27 25.23 6.65
C VAL A 482 -0.58 25.94 5.33
N GLN A 483 -0.06 25.45 4.20
CA GLN A 483 -0.38 26.02 2.88
C GLN A 483 -1.86 25.88 2.54
N ALA A 484 -2.44 24.69 2.75
CA ALA A 484 -3.85 24.44 2.50
C ALA A 484 -4.75 25.31 3.40
N LEU A 485 -4.46 25.38 4.70
CA LEU A 485 -5.21 26.22 5.63
C LEU A 485 -5.08 27.71 5.33
N ARG A 486 -3.88 28.18 4.97
CA ARG A 486 -3.68 29.57 4.52
C ARG A 486 -4.47 29.88 3.26
N ALA A 487 -4.50 28.96 2.29
CA ALA A 487 -5.32 29.12 1.08
C ALA A 487 -6.81 29.17 1.41
N LEU A 488 -7.29 28.32 2.32
CA LEU A 488 -8.69 28.35 2.79
C LEU A 488 -9.04 29.64 3.55
N LEU A 489 -8.11 30.16 4.36
CA LEU A 489 -8.31 31.43 5.09
C LEU A 489 -8.26 32.65 4.16
N ALA A 490 -7.40 32.62 3.14
CA ALA A 490 -7.31 33.66 2.11
C ALA A 490 -8.49 33.62 1.13
N HIS A 491 -9.12 32.45 0.97
CA HIS A 491 -10.31 32.30 0.18
C HIS A 491 -11.51 32.95 0.90
N HIS A 492 -11.81 34.19 0.56
CA HIS A 492 -13.06 34.81 0.93
C HIS A 492 -14.20 34.06 0.21
N PRO A 493 -15.08 33.33 0.92
CA PRO A 493 -16.23 32.72 0.27
C PRO A 493 -17.01 33.84 -0.40
N THR A 494 -17.09 33.82 -1.73
CA THR A 494 -18.08 34.63 -2.43
C THR A 494 -19.42 34.27 -1.80
N PRO A 495 -20.20 35.24 -1.28
CA PRO A 495 -21.52 34.94 -0.76
C PRO A 495 -22.23 34.14 -1.84
N ARG A 496 -22.60 32.88 -1.52
CA ARG A 496 -23.56 32.17 -2.36
C ARG A 496 -24.77 33.10 -2.39
N GLY A 497 -25.13 33.60 -3.57
CA GLY A 497 -26.36 34.38 -3.68
C GLY A 497 -27.46 33.56 -3.03
N ASP A 498 -28.23 34.16 -2.12
CA ASP A 498 -29.36 33.46 -1.50
C ASP A 498 -30.26 32.99 -2.65
N ALA A 499 -30.25 31.68 -2.86
CA ALA A 499 -30.99 31.05 -3.92
C ALA A 499 -32.45 30.95 -3.43
N ASP A 500 -33.23 32.00 -3.70
CA ASP A 500 -34.66 31.96 -3.39
C ASP A 500 -35.37 30.89 -4.23
N GLY A 501 -35.99 29.94 -3.54
CA GLY A 501 -36.82 28.88 -4.12
C GLY A 501 -36.14 27.50 -4.26
N PRO A 502 -36.90 26.47 -4.66
CA PRO A 502 -36.42 25.09 -4.73
C PRO A 502 -35.33 24.89 -5.80
N ALA A 503 -34.53 23.84 -5.65
CA ALA A 503 -33.48 23.50 -6.61
C ALA A 503 -34.05 23.31 -8.03
N ARG A 504 -33.44 23.96 -9.02
CA ARG A 504 -33.86 23.86 -10.44
C ARG A 504 -33.55 22.50 -11.04
N PHE A 505 -32.43 21.91 -10.61
CA PHE A 505 -32.04 20.54 -10.87
C PHE A 505 -31.12 20.05 -9.75
N GLN A 506 -31.12 18.74 -9.53
CA GLN A 506 -30.25 18.06 -8.58
C GLN A 506 -29.30 17.14 -9.33
N VAL A 507 -28.04 17.08 -8.89
CA VAL A 507 -27.01 16.24 -9.50
C VAL A 507 -26.40 15.32 -8.46
N VAL A 508 -26.57 14.01 -8.64
CA VAL A 508 -25.91 12.98 -7.85
C VAL A 508 -24.68 12.49 -8.62
N CYS A 509 -23.49 12.86 -8.15
CA CYS A 509 -22.23 12.39 -8.71
C CYS A 509 -21.66 11.24 -7.88
N CYS A 510 -20.65 10.55 -8.41
CA CYS A 510 -19.81 9.71 -7.58
C CYS A 510 -19.15 10.55 -6.46
N LEU A 511 -18.96 9.96 -5.29
CA LEU A 511 -18.23 10.54 -4.15
C LEU A 511 -16.71 10.62 -4.39
N ASP A 512 -16.23 10.20 -5.57
CA ASP A 512 -14.84 10.34 -5.96
C ASP A 512 -14.41 11.82 -5.96
N GLU A 513 -13.28 12.13 -5.32
CA GLU A 513 -12.73 13.50 -5.19
C GLU A 513 -12.61 14.22 -6.55
N ARG A 514 -12.41 13.48 -7.64
CA ARG A 514 -12.35 14.05 -9.00
C ARG A 514 -13.64 14.76 -9.40
N GLU A 515 -14.79 14.29 -8.92
CA GLU A 515 -16.10 14.87 -9.21
C GLU A 515 -16.44 16.05 -8.27
N GLU A 516 -15.68 16.25 -7.19
CA GLU A 516 -15.93 17.35 -6.24
C GLU A 516 -15.72 18.72 -6.90
N SER A 517 -14.68 18.88 -7.71
CA SER A 517 -14.44 20.11 -8.48
C SER A 517 -15.59 20.44 -9.43
N LEU A 518 -16.16 19.43 -10.11
CA LEU A 518 -17.33 19.60 -10.98
C LEU A 518 -18.56 20.03 -10.18
N ARG A 519 -18.81 19.36 -9.05
CA ARG A 519 -19.93 19.67 -8.17
C ARG A 519 -19.89 21.11 -7.68
N ARG A 520 -18.74 21.56 -7.18
CA ARG A 520 -18.55 22.94 -6.71
C ARG A 520 -18.72 23.95 -7.83
N HIS A 521 -18.16 23.66 -9.01
CA HIS A 521 -18.33 24.53 -10.17
C HIS A 521 -19.81 24.67 -10.60
N LEU A 522 -20.60 23.58 -10.55
CA LEU A 522 -22.03 23.64 -10.87
C LEU A 522 -22.81 24.52 -9.87
N GLU A 523 -22.54 24.37 -8.57
CA GLU A 523 -23.14 25.20 -7.52
C GLU A 523 -22.72 26.67 -7.60
N GLU A 524 -21.49 26.94 -8.05
CA GLU A 524 -20.99 28.31 -8.28
C GLU A 524 -21.66 28.99 -9.48
N VAL A 525 -21.84 28.25 -10.59
CA VAL A 525 -22.42 28.78 -11.82
C VAL A 525 -23.94 28.94 -11.73
N GLU A 526 -24.62 28.02 -11.03
CA GLU A 526 -26.07 28.07 -10.80
C GLU A 526 -26.36 27.84 -9.30
N PRO A 527 -26.60 28.91 -8.53
CA PRO A 527 -26.87 28.81 -7.09
C PRO A 527 -28.10 27.96 -6.71
N ARG A 528 -29.04 27.74 -7.65
CA ARG A 528 -30.19 26.84 -7.46
C ARG A 528 -29.91 25.39 -7.91
N CYS A 529 -28.66 25.03 -8.17
CA CYS A 529 -28.23 23.65 -8.36
C CYS A 529 -27.82 23.05 -7.01
N GLU A 530 -28.33 21.88 -6.69
CA GLU A 530 -27.90 21.12 -5.52
C GLU A 530 -27.19 19.84 -5.95
N THR A 531 -26.03 19.57 -5.35
CA THR A 531 -25.21 18.40 -5.71
C THR A 531 -25.01 17.43 -4.54
N PHE A 532 -25.12 16.14 -4.84
CA PHE A 532 -24.93 15.04 -3.89
C PHE A 532 -23.78 14.14 -4.33
N GLY A 533 -23.09 13.54 -3.36
CA GLY A 533 -22.07 12.52 -3.60
C GLY A 533 -22.59 11.17 -3.13
N MET A 534 -22.48 10.15 -3.97
CA MET A 534 -22.84 8.77 -3.64
C MET A 534 -21.76 7.80 -4.14
N ALA A 535 -21.61 6.62 -3.54
CA ALA A 535 -20.70 5.60 -4.09
C ALA A 535 -21.02 5.34 -5.59
N GLY A 536 -19.99 5.22 -6.44
CA GLY A 536 -20.15 5.27 -7.89
C GLY A 536 -20.95 4.13 -8.53
N PHE A 537 -21.22 3.05 -7.81
CA PHE A 537 -22.14 1.99 -8.21
C PHE A 537 -23.61 2.28 -7.85
N PHE A 538 -23.87 3.41 -7.16
CA PHE A 538 -25.18 3.94 -6.77
C PHE A 538 -26.08 2.95 -6.01
N GLY A 539 -25.47 2.05 -5.22
CA GLY A 539 -26.20 1.00 -4.49
C GLY A 539 -26.58 -0.21 -5.35
N VAL A 540 -26.31 -0.18 -6.66
CA VAL A 540 -26.66 -1.22 -7.64
C VAL A 540 -25.54 -2.27 -7.72
N ALA A 541 -25.39 -3.07 -6.67
CA ALA A 541 -24.43 -4.18 -6.69
C ALA A 541 -24.93 -5.32 -7.58
N MET A 542 -24.16 -5.67 -8.61
CA MET A 542 -24.48 -6.75 -9.56
C MET A 542 -23.24 -7.41 -10.12
N TYR A 543 -23.40 -8.67 -10.51
CA TYR A 543 -22.59 -9.32 -11.52
C TYR A 543 -23.09 -8.93 -12.90
N TYR A 544 -22.27 -8.23 -13.67
CA TYR A 544 -22.60 -7.76 -15.01
C TYR A 544 -21.86 -8.57 -16.09
N ARG A 545 -22.56 -8.92 -17.17
CA ARG A 545 -21.96 -9.50 -18.38
C ARG A 545 -22.41 -8.70 -19.60
N GLY A 546 -21.47 -7.99 -20.23
CA GLY A 546 -21.71 -7.29 -21.49
C GLY A 546 -21.89 -8.24 -22.68
N VAL A 547 -22.47 -7.76 -23.79
CA VAL A 547 -22.74 -8.62 -24.98
C VAL A 547 -21.46 -9.18 -25.63
N ALA A 548 -20.32 -8.51 -25.41
CA ALA A 548 -19.01 -8.96 -25.89
C ALA A 548 -18.18 -9.70 -24.82
N GLU A 549 -18.68 -9.79 -23.59
CA GLU A 549 -17.94 -10.37 -22.46
C GLU A 549 -18.37 -11.83 -22.27
N ALA A 550 -17.40 -12.70 -22.01
CA ALA A 550 -17.66 -14.14 -21.83
C ALA A 550 -18.15 -14.47 -20.41
N GLN A 551 -17.74 -13.68 -19.42
CA GLN A 551 -17.93 -13.96 -18.00
C GLN A 551 -18.58 -12.77 -17.30
N PHE A 552 -19.29 -13.06 -16.21
CA PHE A 552 -19.79 -12.05 -15.32
C PHE A 552 -18.65 -11.40 -14.53
N ARG A 553 -18.78 -10.11 -14.25
CA ARG A 553 -17.85 -9.36 -13.41
C ARG A 553 -18.61 -8.55 -12.38
N PRO A 554 -18.13 -8.47 -11.13
CA PRO A 554 -18.76 -7.63 -10.13
C PRO A 554 -18.62 -6.15 -10.51
N LEU A 555 -19.71 -5.40 -10.45
CA LEU A 555 -19.73 -3.93 -10.57
C LEU A 555 -20.02 -3.30 -9.21
N CYS A 556 -19.12 -3.55 -8.26
CA CYS A 556 -19.20 -3.06 -6.89
C CYS A 556 -17.81 -3.08 -6.25
N PRO A 557 -17.65 -2.49 -5.06
CA PRO A 557 -16.43 -2.64 -4.28
C PRO A 557 -16.18 -4.11 -3.89
N VAL A 558 -14.91 -4.46 -3.65
CA VAL A 558 -14.47 -5.85 -3.38
C VAL A 558 -15.07 -6.45 -2.11
N ASN A 559 -15.42 -5.62 -1.13
CA ASN A 559 -16.06 -6.03 0.12
C ASN A 559 -17.58 -6.28 -0.01
N VAL A 560 -18.16 -6.06 -1.20
CA VAL A 560 -19.56 -6.36 -1.49
C VAL A 560 -19.61 -7.55 -2.44
N LYS A 561 -20.18 -8.68 -2.01
CA LYS A 561 -20.50 -9.81 -2.89
C LYS A 561 -21.90 -9.62 -3.47
N PRO A 562 -22.06 -9.34 -4.78
CA PRO A 562 -23.38 -9.23 -5.39
C PRO A 562 -24.13 -10.55 -5.34
N LYS A 563 -25.45 -10.48 -5.25
CA LYS A 563 -26.33 -11.64 -5.46
C LYS A 563 -27.00 -11.62 -6.83
N ILE A 564 -27.11 -10.43 -7.42
CA ILE A 564 -27.89 -10.18 -8.63
C ILE A 564 -27.02 -10.27 -9.87
N PHE A 565 -27.50 -10.95 -10.90
CA PHE A 565 -26.83 -11.10 -12.19
C PHE A 565 -27.58 -10.33 -13.27
N VAL A 566 -26.89 -9.43 -13.98
CA VAL A 566 -27.44 -8.62 -15.06
C VAL A 566 -26.69 -8.92 -16.35
N CYS A 567 -27.44 -9.29 -17.37
CA CYS A 567 -26.89 -9.52 -18.70
C CYS A 567 -27.29 -8.39 -19.64
N GLU A 568 -26.34 -7.97 -20.45
CA GLU A 568 -26.63 -7.17 -21.63
C GLU A 568 -26.93 -8.12 -22.80
N GLU A 569 -28.01 -7.88 -23.53
CA GLU A 569 -28.47 -8.69 -24.66
C GLU A 569 -28.68 -7.83 -25.90
N PRO A 570 -28.46 -8.36 -27.12
CA PRO A 570 -28.82 -7.66 -28.35
C PRO A 570 -30.35 -7.49 -28.47
N ILE A 571 -30.82 -6.36 -28.99
CA ILE A 571 -32.27 -6.13 -29.16
C ILE A 571 -32.87 -7.17 -30.13
N ARG A 572 -34.02 -7.77 -29.75
CA ARG A 572 -34.66 -8.90 -30.44
C ARG A 572 -34.88 -8.71 -31.94
N SER A 573 -35.09 -7.48 -32.42
CA SER A 573 -35.29 -7.17 -33.86
C SER A 573 -34.03 -7.34 -34.72
N LEU A 574 -32.88 -7.65 -34.13
CA LEU A 574 -31.59 -7.87 -34.80
C LEU A 574 -30.97 -9.24 -34.49
N THR A 575 -31.74 -10.20 -33.95
CA THR A 575 -31.24 -11.50 -33.49
C THR A 575 -30.51 -12.31 -34.57
N GLY A 576 -30.96 -12.27 -35.82
CA GLY A 576 -30.28 -12.93 -36.95
C GLY A 576 -28.89 -12.35 -37.25
N ALA A 577 -28.79 -11.02 -37.33
CA ALA A 577 -27.52 -10.32 -37.51
C ALA A 577 -26.59 -10.52 -36.29
N SER A 578 -27.15 -10.55 -35.07
CA SER A 578 -26.37 -10.75 -33.85
C SER A 578 -25.78 -12.16 -33.72
N ARG A 579 -26.47 -13.21 -34.20
CA ARG A 579 -25.93 -14.58 -34.21
C ARG A 579 -24.75 -14.71 -35.17
N PHE A 580 -24.85 -14.12 -36.36
CA PHE A 580 -23.75 -14.05 -37.32
C PHE A 580 -22.55 -13.28 -36.75
N GLN A 581 -22.78 -12.11 -36.14
CA GLN A 581 -21.73 -11.32 -35.49
C GLN A 581 -21.08 -12.05 -34.32
N GLN A 582 -21.85 -12.78 -33.51
CA GLN A 582 -21.34 -13.60 -32.42
C GLN A 582 -20.50 -14.77 -32.93
N SER A 583 -20.93 -15.43 -34.01
CA SER A 583 -20.16 -16.49 -34.67
C SER A 583 -18.85 -15.96 -35.27
N LEU A 584 -18.91 -14.82 -35.97
CA LEU A 584 -17.74 -14.15 -36.53
C LEU A 584 -16.74 -13.73 -35.44
N ARG A 585 -17.22 -13.21 -34.31
CA ARG A 585 -16.38 -12.91 -33.14
C ARG A 585 -15.72 -14.15 -32.55
N ARG A 586 -16.49 -15.22 -32.35
CA ARG A 586 -15.96 -16.48 -31.82
C ARG A 586 -14.92 -17.07 -32.78
N GLY A 587 -15.18 -17.02 -34.09
CA GLY A 587 -14.25 -17.45 -35.13
C GLY A 587 -12.97 -16.61 -35.14
N LEU A 588 -13.08 -15.27 -35.14
CA LEU A 588 -11.93 -14.36 -35.08
C LEU A 588 -11.16 -14.49 -33.77
N GLY A 589 -11.86 -14.63 -32.64
CA GLY A 589 -11.24 -14.84 -31.32
C GLY A 589 -10.52 -16.17 -31.23
N SER A 590 -11.12 -17.26 -31.72
CA SER A 590 -10.50 -18.59 -31.80
C SER A 590 -9.31 -18.58 -32.76
N LEU A 591 -9.38 -17.89 -33.89
CA LEU A 591 -8.27 -17.72 -34.82
C LEU A 591 -7.14 -16.90 -34.18
N ALA A 592 -7.45 -15.76 -33.55
CA ALA A 592 -6.46 -14.94 -32.86
C ALA A 592 -5.80 -15.69 -31.71
N TYR A 593 -6.57 -16.47 -30.94
CA TYR A 593 -6.05 -17.35 -29.90
C TYR A 593 -5.12 -18.43 -30.49
N ARG A 594 -5.53 -19.12 -31.55
CA ARG A 594 -4.70 -20.13 -32.23
C ARG A 594 -3.43 -19.54 -32.85
N ILE A 595 -3.49 -18.34 -33.42
CA ILE A 595 -2.31 -17.63 -33.94
C ILE A 595 -1.40 -17.20 -32.79
N HIS A 596 -1.95 -16.65 -31.69
CA HIS A 596 -1.18 -16.26 -30.51
C HIS A 596 -0.48 -17.47 -29.89
N MET A 597 -1.18 -18.59 -29.75
CA MET A 597 -0.65 -19.86 -29.26
C MET A 597 0.39 -20.46 -30.23
N GLY A 598 0.07 -20.48 -31.52
CA GLY A 598 0.96 -20.97 -32.56
C GLY A 598 2.25 -20.15 -32.66
N SER A 599 2.19 -18.82 -32.48
CA SER A 599 3.33 -17.90 -32.55
C SER A 599 4.45 -18.19 -31.55
N ARG A 600 4.14 -18.93 -30.48
CA ARG A 600 5.09 -19.34 -29.43
C ARG A 600 5.74 -20.69 -29.68
N THR A 601 5.40 -21.36 -30.78
CA THR A 601 6.11 -22.57 -31.26
C THR A 601 7.30 -22.18 -32.11
N PHE A 602 8.30 -23.05 -32.30
CA PHE A 602 9.47 -22.75 -33.14
C PHE A 602 9.09 -22.35 -34.58
N LEU A 603 8.22 -23.13 -35.23
CA LEU A 603 7.72 -22.82 -36.58
C LEU A 603 6.86 -21.55 -36.60
N GLY A 604 5.98 -21.40 -35.61
CA GLY A 604 5.13 -20.22 -35.52
C GLY A 604 5.89 -18.95 -35.16
N GLY A 605 7.04 -19.04 -34.48
CA GLY A 605 7.92 -17.91 -34.19
C GLY A 605 8.58 -17.37 -35.47
N ILE A 606 9.00 -18.25 -36.38
CA ILE A 606 9.51 -17.87 -37.71
C ILE A 606 8.42 -17.20 -38.55
N VAL A 607 7.24 -17.82 -38.60
CA VAL A 607 6.07 -17.27 -39.33
C VAL A 607 5.60 -15.94 -38.72
N THR A 608 5.64 -15.81 -37.39
CA THR A 608 5.28 -14.56 -36.68
C THR A 608 6.36 -13.49 -36.84
N GLY A 609 7.64 -13.85 -36.99
CA GLY A 609 8.70 -12.90 -37.34
C GLY A 609 8.48 -12.29 -38.72
N LEU A 610 8.15 -13.13 -39.71
CA LEU A 610 7.86 -12.70 -41.09
C LEU A 610 6.55 -11.91 -41.21
N LEU A 611 5.47 -12.39 -40.58
CA LEU A 611 4.17 -11.70 -40.57
C LEU A 611 4.13 -10.50 -39.62
N GLY A 612 4.94 -10.49 -38.57
CA GLY A 612 5.07 -9.42 -37.59
C GLY A 612 5.63 -8.14 -38.20
N ALA A 613 6.47 -8.24 -39.23
CA ALA A 613 6.90 -7.09 -40.03
C ALA A 613 5.69 -6.36 -40.66
N PHE A 614 4.66 -7.08 -41.10
CA PHE A 614 3.42 -6.47 -41.59
C PHE A 614 2.57 -5.85 -40.46
N ALA A 615 2.72 -6.31 -39.20
CA ALA A 615 2.09 -5.67 -38.05
C ALA A 615 2.72 -4.30 -37.70
N ALA A 616 3.91 -3.98 -38.23
CA ALA A 616 4.49 -2.65 -38.14
C ALA A 616 3.66 -1.60 -38.90
N VAL A 617 3.00 -1.97 -40.01
CA VAL A 617 2.19 -1.05 -40.82
C VAL A 617 0.98 -0.51 -40.03
N PRO A 618 0.15 -1.33 -39.35
CA PRO A 618 -0.86 -0.88 -38.41
C PRO A 618 -0.31 -0.02 -37.25
N LEU A 619 0.90 -0.31 -36.76
CA LEU A 619 1.52 0.48 -35.68
C LEU A 619 1.95 1.86 -36.19
N LEU A 620 2.66 1.93 -37.31
CA LEU A 620 3.05 3.16 -38.01
C LEU A 620 1.83 4.00 -38.36
N THR A 621 0.77 3.40 -38.91
CA THR A 621 -0.48 4.12 -39.22
C THR A 621 -1.23 4.58 -37.97
N ARG A 622 -1.15 3.87 -36.84
CA ARG A 622 -1.68 4.35 -35.55
C ARG A 622 -0.95 5.59 -35.05
N VAL A 623 0.36 5.67 -35.24
CA VAL A 623 1.21 6.79 -34.80
C VAL A 623 1.06 7.98 -35.75
N LEU A 624 1.19 7.74 -37.06
CA LEU A 624 1.21 8.80 -38.09
C LEU A 624 -0.20 9.27 -38.48
N LEU A 625 -1.21 8.39 -38.40
CA LEU A 625 -2.60 8.66 -38.84
C LEU A 625 -3.63 8.22 -37.77
N PRO A 626 -3.58 8.76 -36.54
CA PRO A 626 -4.43 8.30 -35.43
C PRO A 626 -5.93 8.49 -35.69
N ARG A 627 -6.31 9.54 -36.43
CA ARG A 627 -7.72 9.84 -36.74
C ARG A 627 -8.33 8.85 -37.73
N GLU A 628 -7.62 8.55 -38.81
CA GLU A 628 -8.09 7.60 -39.83
C GLU A 628 -8.11 6.18 -39.29
N THR A 629 -7.10 5.81 -38.51
CA THR A 629 -7.07 4.52 -37.82
C THR A 629 -8.24 4.38 -36.84
N ALA A 630 -8.58 5.44 -36.10
CA ALA A 630 -9.75 5.44 -35.24
C ALA A 630 -11.07 5.31 -36.02
N ARG A 631 -11.19 5.90 -37.22
CA ARG A 631 -12.37 5.75 -38.09
C ARG A 631 -12.49 4.33 -38.64
N ALA A 632 -11.42 3.76 -39.18
CA ALA A 632 -11.38 2.38 -39.67
C ALA A 632 -11.72 1.38 -38.56
N ARG A 633 -11.15 1.55 -37.36
CA ARG A 633 -11.48 0.71 -36.20
C ARG A 633 -12.93 0.85 -35.76
N ARG A 634 -13.53 2.05 -35.82
CA ARG A 634 -14.96 2.26 -35.54
C ARG A 634 -15.86 1.54 -36.57
N LEU A 635 -15.48 1.57 -37.84
CA LEU A 635 -16.21 0.86 -38.91
C LEU A 635 -16.14 -0.66 -38.71
N LEU A 636 -14.94 -1.19 -38.46
CA LEU A 636 -14.74 -2.62 -38.17
C LEU A 636 -15.51 -3.05 -36.92
N ASN A 637 -15.45 -2.25 -35.85
CA ASN A 637 -16.23 -2.51 -34.64
C ASN A 637 -17.73 -2.52 -34.92
N ARG A 638 -18.28 -1.64 -35.78
CA ARG A 638 -19.72 -1.67 -36.13
C ARG A 638 -20.16 -2.97 -36.81
N ILE A 639 -19.26 -3.65 -37.51
CA ILE A 639 -19.53 -4.94 -38.16
C ILE A 639 -19.51 -6.05 -37.12
N VAL A 640 -18.61 -5.96 -36.13
CA VAL A 640 -18.36 -7.01 -35.15
C VAL A 640 -19.24 -6.86 -33.90
N THR A 641 -19.60 -5.65 -33.45
CA THR A 641 -20.47 -5.39 -32.30
C THR A 641 -21.91 -5.11 -32.68
N PRO A 642 -22.91 -5.70 -32.00
CA PRO A 642 -24.30 -5.30 -32.18
C PRO A 642 -24.43 -3.83 -31.79
N GLN A 643 -25.06 -3.03 -32.67
CA GLN A 643 -25.18 -1.58 -32.47
C GLN A 643 -26.16 -1.23 -31.36
N LEU A 644 -26.99 -2.21 -30.97
CA LEU A 644 -28.13 -2.04 -30.12
C LEU A 644 -28.24 -3.18 -29.14
N THR A 645 -28.13 -2.81 -27.88
CA THR A 645 -28.16 -3.73 -26.76
C THR A 645 -29.18 -3.23 -25.74
N GLN A 646 -29.67 -4.12 -24.90
CA GLN A 646 -30.59 -3.84 -23.80
C GLN A 646 -30.14 -4.63 -22.57
N LEU A 647 -30.37 -4.07 -21.39
CA LEU A 647 -30.10 -4.79 -20.15
C LEU A 647 -31.33 -5.61 -19.77
N ARG A 648 -31.11 -6.87 -19.40
CA ARG A 648 -32.11 -7.68 -18.74
C ARG A 648 -32.13 -7.30 -17.26
N LEU A 649 -32.98 -6.34 -16.91
CA LEU A 649 -33.05 -5.73 -15.57
C LEU A 649 -34.10 -6.37 -14.67
N GLU A 650 -35.18 -6.93 -15.22
CA GLU A 650 -36.27 -7.49 -14.42
C GLU A 650 -36.19 -9.01 -14.36
N ARG A 651 -36.30 -9.54 -13.13
CA ARG A 651 -36.28 -10.96 -12.83
C ARG A 651 -37.69 -11.54 -12.87
N GLY A 652 -37.85 -12.67 -13.56
CA GLY A 652 -39.11 -13.41 -13.60
C GLY A 652 -39.26 -14.43 -12.47
N SER A 653 -38.15 -14.91 -11.91
CA SER A 653 -38.10 -15.85 -10.79
C SER A 653 -37.95 -15.15 -9.43
N PRO A 654 -38.37 -15.77 -8.31
CA PRO A 654 -38.15 -15.21 -6.97
C PRO A 654 -36.67 -15.12 -6.59
N GLU A 655 -35.86 -16.11 -6.97
CA GLU A 655 -34.44 -16.21 -6.58
C GLU A 655 -33.49 -15.69 -7.67
N PRO A 656 -32.42 -14.97 -7.32
CA PRO A 656 -31.41 -14.52 -8.28
C PRO A 656 -30.37 -15.60 -8.61
N GLY A 657 -29.79 -15.53 -9.81
CA GLY A 657 -28.82 -16.52 -10.27
C GLY A 657 -28.31 -16.25 -11.69
N PRO A 658 -27.22 -16.92 -12.11
CA PRO A 658 -26.58 -16.71 -13.41
C PRO A 658 -27.37 -17.30 -14.58
N GLU A 659 -28.41 -18.09 -14.30
CA GLU A 659 -29.22 -18.81 -15.28
C GLU A 659 -30.42 -18.00 -15.78
N ASN A 660 -30.97 -18.43 -16.93
CA ASN A 660 -32.12 -17.78 -17.54
C ASN A 660 -33.35 -17.85 -16.62
N GLY A 661 -34.02 -16.71 -16.40
CA GLY A 661 -35.17 -16.57 -15.49
C GLY A 661 -34.78 -15.92 -14.15
N HIS A 662 -33.53 -16.13 -13.73
CA HIS A 662 -32.96 -15.64 -12.47
C HIS A 662 -32.11 -14.37 -12.63
N LEU A 663 -31.97 -13.87 -13.87
CA LEU A 663 -31.30 -12.62 -14.21
C LEU A 663 -32.15 -11.40 -13.87
N GLY A 664 -31.54 -10.36 -13.32
CA GLY A 664 -32.15 -9.08 -13.00
C GLY A 664 -32.62 -8.95 -11.55
N TYR A 665 -33.25 -7.82 -11.28
CA TYR A 665 -33.81 -7.40 -10.01
C TYR A 665 -35.32 -7.64 -9.97
N SER A 666 -35.86 -7.85 -8.78
CA SER A 666 -37.29 -7.63 -8.53
C SER A 666 -37.59 -6.12 -8.41
N VAL A 667 -38.85 -5.73 -8.61
CA VAL A 667 -39.26 -4.32 -8.44
C VAL A 667 -39.06 -3.84 -7.01
N ALA A 668 -39.28 -4.71 -6.02
CA ALA A 668 -39.03 -4.41 -4.62
C ALA A 668 -37.53 -4.15 -4.36
N GLU A 669 -36.64 -5.00 -4.88
CA GLU A 669 -35.19 -4.79 -4.79
C GLU A 669 -34.75 -3.46 -5.42
N MET A 670 -35.29 -3.12 -6.60
CA MET A 670 -35.01 -1.84 -7.25
C MET A 670 -35.49 -0.65 -6.40
N ALA A 671 -36.68 -0.73 -5.83
CA ALA A 671 -37.23 0.31 -4.97
C ALA A 671 -36.42 0.48 -3.68
N ASP A 672 -35.95 -0.62 -3.09
CA ASP A 672 -35.10 -0.62 -1.90
C ASP A 672 -33.73 0.00 -2.17
N ILE A 673 -33.12 -0.29 -3.33
CA ILE A 673 -31.85 0.30 -3.74
C ILE A 673 -32.01 1.82 -3.91
N VAL A 674 -33.01 2.27 -4.67
CA VAL A 674 -33.26 3.70 -4.90
C VAL A 674 -33.61 4.41 -3.58
N GLY A 675 -34.51 3.84 -2.79
CA GLY A 675 -34.90 4.40 -1.50
C GLY A 675 -33.74 4.45 -0.51
N GLY A 676 -32.89 3.41 -0.49
CA GLY A 676 -31.66 3.37 0.30
C GLY A 676 -30.68 4.46 -0.11
N GLY A 677 -30.46 4.64 -1.41
CA GLY A 677 -29.60 5.69 -1.95
C GLY A 677 -30.09 7.10 -1.62
N LEU A 678 -31.38 7.37 -1.80
CA LEU A 678 -32.01 8.65 -1.45
C LEU A 678 -31.90 8.95 0.05
N ARG A 679 -32.14 7.96 0.92
CA ARG A 679 -31.92 8.09 2.36
C ARG A 679 -30.47 8.37 2.71
N ALA A 680 -29.53 7.70 2.05
CA ALA A 680 -28.09 7.85 2.32
C ALA A 680 -27.59 9.26 1.98
N ILE A 681 -28.10 9.88 0.91
CA ILE A 681 -27.74 11.27 0.55
C ILE A 681 -28.60 12.32 1.26
N GLY A 682 -29.58 11.91 2.08
CA GLY A 682 -30.46 12.81 2.83
C GLY A 682 -31.64 13.40 2.03
N LEU A 683 -31.86 12.95 0.79
CA LEU A 683 -32.95 13.40 -0.06
C LEU A 683 -34.22 12.58 0.22
N THR A 684 -34.84 12.81 1.38
CA THR A 684 -36.00 12.02 1.87
C THR A 684 -37.31 12.77 1.88
N ASP A 685 -37.28 14.11 1.85
CA ASP A 685 -38.48 14.94 1.85
C ASP A 685 -38.92 15.19 0.40
N PRO A 686 -40.11 14.71 -0.02
CA PRO A 686 -40.66 14.96 -1.36
C PRO A 686 -40.70 16.44 -1.76
N GLY A 687 -40.84 17.36 -0.80
CA GLY A 687 -40.83 18.81 -1.05
C GLY A 687 -39.48 19.36 -1.50
N LEU A 688 -38.40 18.61 -1.29
CA LEU A 688 -37.03 18.98 -1.70
C LEU A 688 -36.63 18.39 -3.04
N PHE A 689 -37.49 17.58 -3.69
CA PHE A 689 -37.15 16.97 -4.97
C PHE A 689 -37.23 17.99 -6.08
N SER A 690 -36.13 18.12 -6.81
CA SER A 690 -36.12 18.91 -8.02
C SER A 690 -36.89 18.19 -9.15
N PRO A 691 -37.54 18.91 -10.08
CA PRO A 691 -38.17 18.30 -11.26
C PRO A 691 -37.22 17.48 -12.13
N LEU A 692 -35.91 17.77 -12.06
CA LEU A 692 -34.86 17.07 -12.77
C LEU A 692 -33.78 16.59 -11.80
N ILE A 693 -33.58 15.27 -11.74
CA ILE A 693 -32.48 14.64 -11.00
C ILE A 693 -31.56 13.94 -12.01
N LEU A 694 -30.29 14.30 -11.97
CA LEU A 694 -29.21 13.76 -12.80
C LEU A 694 -28.36 12.80 -11.97
N ILE A 695 -28.18 11.56 -12.42
CA ILE A 695 -27.25 10.61 -11.81
C ILE A 695 -26.04 10.46 -12.73
N LEU A 696 -24.87 10.88 -12.24
CA LEU A 696 -23.62 10.98 -12.99
C LEU A 696 -22.57 9.99 -12.48
N GLY A 697 -22.42 8.88 -13.22
CA GLY A 697 -21.29 7.97 -13.08
C GLY A 697 -20.07 8.48 -13.85
N HIS A 698 -18.88 8.14 -13.37
CA HIS A 698 -17.60 8.51 -14.00
C HIS A 698 -16.82 7.28 -14.46
N GLY A 699 -15.90 7.50 -15.39
CA GLY A 699 -14.98 6.48 -15.88
C GLY A 699 -13.91 7.10 -16.79
N SER A 700 -12.85 6.34 -17.00
CA SER A 700 -11.71 6.71 -17.83
C SER A 700 -11.71 5.94 -19.15
N SER A 701 -10.98 6.44 -20.14
CA SER A 701 -10.68 5.70 -21.37
C SER A 701 -9.19 5.66 -21.58
N SER A 702 -8.61 4.47 -21.51
CA SER A 702 -7.19 4.23 -21.75
C SER A 702 -7.00 3.28 -22.94
N LEU A 703 -5.88 3.44 -23.66
CA LEU A 703 -5.48 2.53 -24.73
C LEU A 703 -4.25 1.77 -24.26
N ASN A 704 -4.30 0.44 -24.31
CA ASN A 704 -3.18 -0.44 -23.96
C ASN A 704 -2.59 -0.19 -22.56
N ASN A 705 -3.46 0.01 -21.55
CA ASN A 705 -3.03 0.24 -20.18
C ASN A 705 -3.37 -0.98 -19.31
N PRO A 706 -2.37 -1.78 -18.87
CA PRO A 706 -2.62 -2.92 -17.98
C PRO A 706 -3.20 -2.49 -16.63
N GLN A 707 -2.95 -1.25 -16.20
CA GLN A 707 -3.49 -0.65 -14.97
C GLN A 707 -4.76 0.19 -15.22
N GLY A 708 -5.48 -0.08 -16.32
CA GLY A 708 -6.67 0.70 -16.70
C GLY A 708 -7.74 0.78 -15.60
N ALA A 709 -7.90 -0.30 -14.82
CA ALA A 709 -8.84 -0.36 -13.70
C ALA A 709 -8.54 0.69 -12.60
N ALA A 710 -7.27 1.05 -12.40
CA ALA A 710 -6.86 2.05 -11.41
C ALA A 710 -7.30 3.48 -11.75
N TYR A 711 -7.58 3.76 -13.02
CA TYR A 711 -8.06 5.07 -13.48
C TYR A 711 -9.59 5.18 -13.51
N ASP A 712 -10.29 4.05 -13.46
CA ASP A 712 -11.75 3.99 -13.42
C ASP A 712 -12.27 4.25 -11.99
N CYS A 713 -13.52 3.89 -11.70
CA CYS A 713 -14.13 4.14 -10.39
C CYS A 713 -13.77 3.03 -9.42
N GLY A 714 -13.07 3.38 -8.33
CA GLY A 714 -12.74 2.43 -7.26
C GLY A 714 -14.00 1.87 -6.56
N ALA A 715 -15.06 2.68 -6.42
CA ALA A 715 -16.34 2.20 -5.88
C ALA A 715 -17.08 1.23 -6.81
N CYS A 716 -16.62 1.07 -8.06
CA CYS A 716 -17.15 0.09 -9.01
C CYS A 716 -16.14 -1.05 -9.26
N GLY A 717 -15.18 -1.26 -8.35
CA GLY A 717 -14.15 -2.31 -8.51
C GLY A 717 -13.17 -2.03 -9.64
N GLY A 718 -12.94 -0.75 -9.99
CA GLY A 718 -12.10 -0.37 -11.13
C GLY A 718 -12.83 -0.48 -12.47
N SER A 719 -14.17 -0.47 -12.44
CA SER A 719 -15.02 -0.34 -13.62
C SER A 719 -15.61 1.06 -13.73
N ARG A 720 -16.21 1.37 -14.89
CA ARG A 720 -16.91 2.64 -15.11
C ARG A 720 -18.28 2.63 -14.43
N GLY A 721 -18.63 3.70 -13.70
CA GLY A 721 -19.89 3.83 -12.95
C GLY A 721 -21.16 4.05 -13.80
N GLY A 722 -21.13 3.75 -15.10
CA GLY A 722 -22.20 4.08 -16.03
C GLY A 722 -22.31 3.14 -17.24
N ARG A 723 -21.99 1.84 -17.09
CA ARG A 723 -22.17 0.88 -18.19
C ARG A 723 -23.67 0.66 -18.47
N THR A 724 -24.19 1.42 -19.43
CA THR A 724 -25.47 1.16 -20.11
C THR A 724 -25.26 1.01 -21.63
N PRO A 725 -26.17 0.31 -22.33
CA PRO A 725 -26.12 0.04 -23.77
C PRO A 725 -25.82 1.22 -24.70
N GLY A 726 -25.29 0.91 -25.88
CA GLY A 726 -25.18 1.84 -27.00
C GLY A 726 -26.52 2.45 -27.45
N PRO A 727 -26.50 3.53 -28.25
CA PRO A 727 -27.68 4.37 -28.52
C PRO A 727 -28.76 3.63 -29.33
N SER A 728 -29.99 3.59 -28.81
CA SER A 728 -31.21 3.13 -29.50
C SER A 728 -31.82 4.15 -30.46
N PRO A 729 -31.96 3.86 -31.78
CA PRO A 729 -32.77 4.64 -32.71
C PRO A 729 -34.16 4.01 -32.84
N ARG A 730 -35.00 4.16 -31.82
CA ARG A 730 -36.47 4.07 -32.00
C ARG A 730 -37.16 5.07 -31.10
N TRP A 731 -37.18 6.31 -31.55
CA TRP A 731 -38.38 7.17 -31.52
C TRP A 731 -38.45 7.89 -32.87
N PRO A 732 -39.63 7.99 -33.52
CA PRO A 732 -39.73 8.58 -34.84
C PRO A 732 -39.35 10.06 -34.73
N THR A 733 -38.25 10.45 -35.36
CA THR A 733 -37.99 11.86 -35.64
C THR A 733 -38.84 12.20 -36.84
N THR A 734 -39.82 13.06 -36.66
CA THR A 734 -40.43 13.81 -37.75
C THR A 734 -39.31 14.48 -38.53
N ARG A 735 -39.07 13.99 -39.74
CA ARG A 735 -38.34 14.71 -40.77
C ARG A 735 -39.19 15.90 -41.15
N GLU A 736 -38.72 17.11 -40.86
CA GLU A 736 -38.71 18.20 -41.83
C GLU A 736 -37.98 19.43 -41.28
N CYS A 737 -37.44 20.19 -42.23
CA CYS A 737 -36.72 21.46 -42.12
C CYS A 737 -35.26 21.43 -41.64
N GLY A 738 -34.37 21.76 -42.59
CA GLY A 738 -33.02 22.23 -42.28
C GLY A 738 -31.96 21.92 -43.36
N ARG A 739 -32.11 22.44 -44.58
CA ARG A 739 -30.96 22.61 -45.49
C ARG A 739 -30.01 23.67 -44.91
N PRO A 740 -28.68 23.59 -45.18
CA PRO A 740 -27.67 24.35 -44.48
C PRO A 740 -27.49 25.76 -45.08
N TRP A 741 -27.49 26.79 -44.23
CA TRP A 741 -27.06 28.13 -44.63
C TRP A 741 -25.61 28.37 -44.19
N LYS A 742 -24.73 28.57 -45.17
CA LYS A 742 -23.38 29.12 -44.98
C LYS A 742 -23.50 30.65 -44.92
N GLY A 743 -22.95 31.28 -43.89
CA GLY A 743 -22.88 32.74 -43.79
C GLY A 743 -22.01 33.18 -42.62
N THR A 744 -20.99 33.97 -42.94
CA THR A 744 -19.92 34.55 -42.13
C THR A 744 -20.38 35.63 -41.15
N GLY A 745 -19.65 35.83 -40.04
CA GLY A 745 -19.62 37.12 -39.32
C GLY A 745 -19.70 37.06 -37.80
N ARG A 746 -18.70 37.65 -37.13
CA ARG A 746 -18.61 37.84 -35.66
C ARG A 746 -19.68 38.82 -35.14
N ARG A 747 -20.23 38.55 -33.95
CA ARG A 747 -20.27 39.39 -32.72
C ARG A 747 -21.34 38.85 -31.74
N SER A 748 -20.95 38.60 -30.50
CA SER A 748 -21.85 38.50 -29.32
C SER A 748 -22.21 39.92 -28.85
N PRO A 749 -23.09 40.15 -27.84
CA PRO A 749 -24.04 39.26 -27.13
C PRO A 749 -25.46 39.87 -26.98
N THR A 750 -26.53 39.05 -26.99
CA THR A 750 -27.81 39.34 -26.30
C THR A 750 -28.74 38.14 -26.43
N THR A 751 -29.29 37.69 -25.30
CA THR A 751 -30.44 36.80 -25.18
C THR A 751 -31.67 37.43 -25.86
N PRO A 752 -32.58 36.61 -26.43
CA PRO A 752 -33.84 36.42 -25.72
C PRO A 752 -34.32 34.97 -25.65
N ILE A 753 -35.02 34.74 -24.56
CA ILE A 753 -35.87 33.62 -24.20
C ILE A 753 -36.99 33.45 -25.23
N SER A 754 -37.36 32.21 -25.57
CA SER A 754 -38.75 31.90 -25.94
C SER A 754 -39.17 30.53 -25.42
N SER A 755 -40.17 30.59 -24.56
CA SER A 755 -40.95 29.57 -23.87
C SER A 755 -41.98 28.85 -24.75
N ALA A 756 -42.32 27.61 -24.39
CA ALA A 756 -43.67 26.99 -24.38
C ALA A 756 -43.49 25.46 -24.25
N GLY A 757 -44.21 24.67 -23.46
CA GLY A 757 -45.31 24.86 -22.52
C GLY A 757 -45.55 23.52 -21.80
N SER A 758 -45.92 23.59 -20.52
CA SER A 758 -46.71 22.64 -19.71
C SER A 758 -46.69 21.12 -20.02
N THR A 759 -46.14 20.29 -19.13
CA THR A 759 -46.86 19.49 -18.09
C THR A 759 -45.90 18.45 -17.47
N THR A 760 -45.90 18.39 -16.13
CA THR A 760 -45.19 17.49 -15.20
C THR A 760 -45.48 15.99 -15.49
N PRO A 761 -44.60 15.00 -15.17
CA PRO A 761 -44.00 14.76 -13.85
C PRO A 761 -42.47 14.48 -13.86
N ALA A 762 -41.87 14.47 -12.66
CA ALA A 762 -40.43 14.33 -12.40
C ALA A 762 -39.76 13.20 -13.22
N THR A 763 -38.62 13.52 -13.85
CA THR A 763 -37.89 12.59 -14.72
C THR A 763 -36.47 12.41 -14.21
N THR A 764 -36.12 11.19 -13.77
CA THR A 764 -34.74 10.84 -13.44
C THR A 764 -33.96 10.56 -14.72
N ARG A 765 -32.80 11.20 -14.90
CA ARG A 765 -31.93 11.00 -16.07
C ARG A 765 -30.56 10.51 -15.63
N SER A 766 -30.08 9.42 -16.23
CA SER A 766 -28.69 8.97 -16.04
C SER A 766 -27.81 9.51 -17.16
N ALA A 767 -26.60 9.93 -16.80
CA ALA A 767 -25.58 10.33 -17.76
C ALA A 767 -24.19 9.86 -17.32
N GLY A 768 -23.36 9.45 -18.27
CA GLY A 768 -21.96 9.12 -18.01
C GLY A 768 -21.05 10.27 -18.42
N SER A 769 -20.19 10.72 -17.51
CA SER A 769 -19.06 11.60 -17.83
C SER A 769 -17.81 10.75 -18.07
N SER A 770 -16.99 11.13 -19.06
CA SER A 770 -15.71 10.49 -19.33
C SER A 770 -14.63 11.54 -19.34
N SER A 771 -13.65 11.41 -18.43
CA SER A 771 -12.52 12.33 -18.32
C SER A 771 -11.29 11.73 -19.03
N THR A 772 -10.90 12.36 -20.14
CA THR A 772 -9.54 12.36 -20.69
C THR A 772 -9.32 13.74 -21.30
N GLY A 773 -8.08 14.25 -21.25
CA GLY A 773 -7.72 15.62 -21.65
C GLY A 773 -8.51 16.17 -22.84
N SER A 774 -9.36 17.17 -22.58
CA SER A 774 -10.09 18.00 -23.54
C SER A 774 -11.01 17.27 -24.55
N ARG A 775 -12.24 16.96 -24.10
CA ARG A 775 -13.56 17.25 -24.72
C ARG A 775 -14.62 16.38 -24.02
N SER A 776 -15.40 16.97 -23.13
CA SER A 776 -16.54 16.32 -22.49
C SER A 776 -17.61 15.99 -23.54
N ARG A 777 -18.01 14.71 -23.63
CA ARG A 777 -19.27 14.28 -24.25
C ARG A 777 -20.15 13.71 -23.17
N MET A 778 -21.06 14.53 -22.65
CA MET A 778 -22.13 14.11 -21.76
C MET A 778 -23.18 13.35 -22.60
N LYS A 779 -23.51 12.11 -22.23
CA LYS A 779 -24.60 11.35 -22.86
C LYS A 779 -25.79 11.34 -21.91
N THR A 780 -26.92 11.91 -22.29
CA THR A 780 -28.15 12.00 -21.47
C THR A 780 -29.22 11.01 -21.94
N PHE A 781 -29.93 10.38 -21.00
CA PHE A 781 -31.04 9.47 -21.30
C PHE A 781 -32.26 9.75 -20.40
N SER A 782 -33.46 9.50 -20.92
CA SER A 782 -34.75 9.75 -20.26
C SER A 782 -35.55 8.44 -20.19
N THR A 783 -36.09 8.11 -19.02
CA THR A 783 -37.11 7.06 -18.86
C THR A 783 -38.50 7.72 -18.79
N ARG A 784 -39.51 7.16 -19.47
CA ARG A 784 -40.92 7.59 -19.34
C ARG A 784 -41.84 6.37 -19.19
N ARG A 785 -42.80 6.52 -18.26
CA ARG A 785 -44.08 5.82 -18.02
C ARG A 785 -44.14 4.87 -16.81
N SER A 786 -44.98 5.25 -15.84
CA SER A 786 -46.05 4.46 -15.19
C SER A 786 -47.12 5.43 -14.62
N PRO A 787 -48.42 5.05 -14.51
CA PRO A 787 -49.47 5.92 -13.96
C PRO A 787 -49.41 6.02 -12.43
N PRO A 788 -50.08 7.01 -11.80
CA PRO A 788 -49.95 7.26 -10.37
C PRO A 788 -50.61 6.16 -9.54
N LEU A 789 -49.81 5.37 -8.83
CA LEU A 789 -50.27 4.56 -7.70
C LEU A 789 -50.22 5.43 -6.43
N THR A 790 -51.38 5.62 -5.81
CA THR A 790 -51.54 6.30 -4.53
C THR A 790 -50.83 5.52 -3.43
N TRP A 791 -49.75 6.08 -2.88
CA TRP A 791 -49.07 5.59 -1.68
C TRP A 791 -49.91 5.85 -0.43
N ARG A 792 -50.86 4.97 -0.13
CA ARG A 792 -51.38 4.73 1.23
C ARG A 792 -51.44 3.22 1.42
N GLU A 793 -51.02 2.74 2.59
CA GLU A 793 -51.03 1.32 3.05
C GLU A 793 -49.73 0.50 3.02
N SER A 794 -48.57 1.10 3.30
CA SER A 794 -47.37 0.29 3.67
C SER A 794 -46.64 0.78 4.93
N ALA A 795 -47.27 1.64 5.73
CA ALA A 795 -46.68 2.21 6.95
C ALA A 795 -47.05 1.47 8.26
N THR A 796 -47.78 0.36 8.21
CA THR A 796 -48.33 -0.32 9.42
C THR A 796 -47.80 -1.73 9.69
N ARG A 797 -46.72 -2.20 9.05
CA ARG A 797 -46.16 -3.55 9.31
C ARG A 797 -44.68 -3.64 9.73
N THR A 798 -44.02 -2.52 10.02
CA THR A 798 -42.59 -2.52 10.43
C THR A 798 -42.33 -1.82 11.78
N SER A 799 -43.31 -1.78 12.68
CA SER A 799 -43.13 -1.26 14.06
C SER A 799 -42.76 -2.33 15.10
N ALA A 800 -42.30 -3.51 14.70
CA ALA A 800 -41.95 -4.59 15.64
C ALA A 800 -40.67 -5.33 15.24
N ALA A 801 -39.55 -4.62 15.07
CA ALA A 801 -38.19 -5.15 15.20
C ALA A 801 -37.18 -4.00 15.07
N GLY A 802 -36.47 -3.67 16.15
CA GLY A 802 -35.38 -2.67 16.10
C GLY A 802 -35.29 -1.76 17.32
N GLY A 803 -35.33 -2.33 18.51
CA GLY A 803 -34.90 -1.65 19.73
C GLY A 803 -33.37 -1.66 19.84
N SER A 804 -32.84 -0.53 20.30
CA SER A 804 -31.46 -0.28 20.76
C SER A 804 -30.40 0.17 19.72
N SER A 805 -30.01 1.44 19.89
CA SER A 805 -28.70 2.08 19.63
C SER A 805 -28.83 3.46 18.94
N ARG A 806 -29.61 4.35 19.56
CA ARG A 806 -29.50 5.80 19.33
C ARG A 806 -28.86 6.45 20.55
N ARG A 807 -27.59 6.86 20.46
CA ARG A 807 -27.03 7.97 21.26
C ARG A 807 -25.70 8.45 20.68
N ARG A 808 -25.62 9.78 20.51
CA ARG A 808 -24.46 10.66 20.25
C ARG A 808 -23.92 10.78 18.82
N CYS A 809 -24.36 11.83 18.13
CA CYS A 809 -23.46 12.91 17.67
C CYS A 809 -24.26 14.09 17.07
N ARG A 810 -24.65 15.05 17.90
CA ARG A 810 -25.00 16.42 17.47
C ARG A 810 -24.73 17.37 18.64
N ARG A 811 -23.64 18.14 18.57
CA ARG A 811 -23.53 19.46 19.20
C ARG A 811 -22.61 20.34 18.35
N ARG A 812 -23.24 21.22 17.57
CA ARG A 812 -22.60 22.37 16.92
C ARG A 812 -22.59 23.52 17.91
N SER A 813 -21.44 24.16 18.04
CA SER A 813 -21.19 25.41 18.73
C SER A 813 -21.61 26.61 17.87
N ARG A 814 -22.13 27.65 18.55
CA ARG A 814 -22.29 29.09 18.21
C ARG A 814 -23.25 29.60 19.28
N ARG A 815 -23.10 30.71 20.01
CA ARG A 815 -22.26 31.92 20.10
C ARG A 815 -22.62 32.49 21.51
N ARG A 816 -21.85 33.28 22.26
CA ARG A 816 -21.50 34.71 22.07
C ARG A 816 -20.78 35.16 23.35
N SER A 817 -19.89 36.13 23.20
CA SER A 817 -19.19 36.92 24.22
C SER A 817 -20.14 37.77 25.07
N ASP A 818 -19.86 37.92 26.38
CA ASP A 818 -19.69 39.24 26.98
C ASP A 818 -19.05 39.17 28.38
N THR A 819 -18.34 40.25 28.68
CA THR A 819 -17.39 40.54 29.75
C THR A 819 -18.00 40.67 31.16
N SER A 820 -17.22 40.32 32.18
CA SER A 820 -16.78 41.19 33.31
C SER A 820 -16.82 40.54 34.70
N ARG A 821 -15.75 40.81 35.49
CA ARG A 821 -15.61 40.81 36.96
C ARG A 821 -15.89 39.48 37.68
N GLY A 822 -15.01 38.89 38.48
CA GLY A 822 -13.96 39.42 39.33
C GLY A 822 -14.13 38.78 40.72
N GLY A 823 -13.04 38.39 41.38
CA GLY A 823 -13.02 38.22 42.85
C GLY A 823 -12.99 36.80 43.41
N ARG A 824 -11.77 36.38 43.78
CA ARG A 824 -11.34 35.77 45.06
C ARG A 824 -12.42 35.11 45.95
N GLY A 825 -12.15 33.91 46.43
CA GLY A 825 -12.85 33.38 47.61
C GLY A 825 -12.53 31.92 47.93
N THR A 826 -11.58 31.73 48.83
CA THR A 826 -11.12 30.50 49.47
C THR A 826 -12.19 29.62 50.13
N CYS A 827 -11.85 28.33 50.21
CA CYS A 827 -11.99 27.43 51.37
C CYS A 827 -13.23 26.53 51.55
N ARG A 828 -12.88 25.26 51.86
CA ARG A 828 -13.52 24.26 52.74
C ARG A 828 -14.54 23.28 52.13
N ARG A 829 -14.02 22.06 51.94
CA ARG A 829 -14.63 20.74 52.30
C ARG A 829 -15.37 20.81 53.65
N PRO A 830 -16.43 20.00 53.90
CA PRO A 830 -16.33 18.54 53.89
C PRO A 830 -17.50 17.75 53.27
N ALA A 831 -17.21 16.48 52.97
CA ALA A 831 -18.14 15.36 52.75
C ALA A 831 -19.03 15.12 54.01
N PRO A 832 -20.09 14.26 54.03
CA PRO A 832 -20.28 13.05 53.21
C PRO A 832 -21.71 12.69 52.76
N SER A 833 -21.83 11.99 51.62
CA SER A 833 -22.64 10.77 51.41
C SER A 833 -22.29 10.18 50.04
#